data_AF-A0A078A892-F1
#
_entry.id   AF-A0A078A892-F1
#
_cell.length_a   1.000
_cell.length_b   1.000
_cell.length_c   1.000
_cell.angle_alpha   90.00
_cell.angle_beta   90.00
_cell.angle_gamma   90.00
#
_symmetry.space_group_name_H-M   'P 1'
#
loop_
_entity.id
_entity.type
_entity.pdbx_description
1 polymer ?
#
loop_
_entity_poly.entity_id
_entity_poly.type
_entity_poly.pdbx_seq_one_letter_code
_entity_poly.pdbx_strand_id
1 'polypeptide(L)'
;MDGQCFNCSFIQATNGGSIYMLGDANLYIEGSKFKQNLALSGGAIYASRIKGLTIINSEFLSNRCTQNLGCNVYVSYTDNGILIDNTQFESLQSNSFYCKETILRITSSRFYDESVVLKENQMILQDFSGGLYLEEMYDISMLDLVFKNLRGKDGGAIFIQVSDTFKKTNLLDKPYSLTRIQIQNCLAMQGGAIYIHNVKKLNLIDSQVKNNHALQKGGGIYYYCQQDKLIECSLDLGVSTQITENIAEIQGGGIFWNFQEPIGGMVYKNKAYLYGNNYSGVGFQIKQYNSKSNTTLEQTQIIAPQSRSGGEVEAFYVVLVDKYGEVMRLDSTSKISLNVISKKRNLRQTNFTTSISGITTFYAQNGTFNISGLIILGGPNQTSEFTLTSNGIDMNIPDNFNTYKTLKEYQIQVVIKLRSCKSGEGLSDSGECFDCPVGFYLIEPPFFPTDCLECNSVKAICLGGDRIGPKPGFWRKSNLTNNFQNCPKTEACLGMLAPDYNPRGECLSQYLGPLCSVCMPGYQKNGEIECSRCPELYLNIMRIIAIVTFLVFMITMMVRSNYNSANTKKIHSVYFKIFMNHLQLLVLCSQFDFQWPSYVKAFFDSPSPIASSSEQIVSIDCFIDRRESNTVDRNQINADLQEWRIIYSKITFLSLLPIYCAINIAAVLYVYLKYKNLYGEFESFFMSTNVVIFFLFHPTITQYMINMFKQEKIFHNQIQLSKL
;
A
#
# COMPACT_ATOMS: atom_id res chain seq x y z
N MET A 1 62.52 54.91 -5.78
CA MET A 1 63.43 54.78 -4.62
C MET A 1 62.85 53.72 -3.73
N ASP A 2 63.65 52.74 -3.34
CA ASP A 2 63.21 51.67 -2.45
C ASP A 2 63.02 52.22 -1.03
N GLY A 3 62.00 51.73 -0.33
CA GLY A 3 61.71 52.05 1.06
C GLY A 3 62.27 50.98 1.99
N GLN A 4 62.95 51.39 3.06
CA GLN A 4 63.47 50.48 4.08
C GLN A 4 63.14 51.02 5.47
N CYS A 5 62.67 50.15 6.37
CA CYS A 5 62.39 50.47 7.76
C CYS A 5 62.89 49.34 8.66
N PHE A 6 63.81 49.69 9.56
CA PHE A 6 64.41 48.78 10.52
C PHE A 6 64.13 49.27 11.93
N ASN A 7 63.51 48.43 12.77
CA ASN A 7 63.19 48.74 14.15
C ASN A 7 62.38 50.05 14.34
N CYS A 8 61.51 50.38 13.39
CA CYS A 8 60.68 51.58 13.50
C CYS A 8 59.42 51.31 14.33
N SER A 9 58.84 52.36 14.90
CA SER A 9 57.52 52.30 15.53
C SER A 9 56.60 53.36 14.93
N PHE A 10 55.48 52.92 14.36
CA PHE A 10 54.43 53.77 13.80
C PHE A 10 53.16 53.65 14.64
N ILE A 11 52.78 54.74 15.29
CA ILE A 11 51.70 54.78 16.27
C ILE A 11 50.70 55.86 15.89
N GLN A 12 49.41 55.51 15.86
CA GLN A 12 48.29 56.45 15.69
C GLN A 12 48.36 57.34 14.44
N ALA A 13 48.89 56.83 13.32
CA ALA A 13 48.84 57.55 12.05
C ALA A 13 47.38 57.69 11.55
N THR A 14 47.03 58.89 11.05
CA THR A 14 45.72 59.22 10.46
C THR A 14 45.89 59.78 9.04
N ASN A 15 44.95 59.50 8.11
CA ASN A 15 44.91 59.95 6.69
C ASN A 15 45.76 59.17 5.65
N GLY A 16 46.00 57.87 5.83
CA GLY A 16 46.65 57.06 4.77
C GLY A 16 47.38 55.79 5.21
N GLY A 17 47.27 55.45 6.49
CA GLY A 17 48.09 54.41 7.11
C GLY A 17 49.49 54.93 7.47
N SER A 18 50.29 54.12 8.15
CA SER A 18 51.66 54.48 8.51
C SER A 18 52.56 54.60 7.29
N ILE A 19 52.35 53.74 6.29
CA ILE A 19 53.12 53.69 5.05
C ILE A 19 52.15 53.60 3.87
N TYR A 20 52.24 54.56 2.96
CA TYR A 20 51.49 54.58 1.71
C TYR A 20 52.48 54.56 0.53
N MET A 21 52.43 53.51 -0.29
CA MET A 21 53.35 53.30 -1.41
C MET A 21 52.60 53.04 -2.72
N LEU A 22 52.96 53.82 -3.75
CA LEU A 22 52.53 53.63 -5.12
C LEU A 22 53.74 53.68 -6.06
N GLY A 23 53.84 52.71 -6.98
CA GLY A 23 54.84 52.71 -8.04
C GLY A 23 55.99 51.72 -7.84
N ASP A 24 56.90 51.68 -8.81
CA ASP A 24 57.85 50.59 -9.06
C ASP A 24 59.06 50.53 -8.09
N ALA A 25 58.81 50.32 -6.80
CA ALA A 25 59.81 50.27 -5.73
C ALA A 25 59.65 49.05 -4.81
N ASN A 26 60.72 48.64 -4.12
CA ASN A 26 60.66 47.64 -3.05
C ASN A 26 60.37 48.29 -1.70
N LEU A 27 59.60 47.61 -0.84
CA LEU A 27 59.42 47.97 0.57
C LEU A 27 59.96 46.85 1.46
N TYR A 28 60.97 47.16 2.27
CA TYR A 28 61.58 46.24 3.23
C TYR A 28 61.33 46.72 4.66
N ILE A 29 60.75 45.86 5.49
CA ILE A 29 60.38 46.14 6.87
C ILE A 29 60.91 45.02 7.77
N GLU A 30 61.69 45.38 8.77
CA GLU A 30 62.24 44.43 9.74
C GLU A 30 62.16 44.97 11.17
N GLY A 31 61.82 44.11 12.13
CA GLY A 31 61.85 44.43 13.56
C GLY A 31 60.89 45.55 13.98
N SER A 32 59.89 45.85 13.16
CA SER A 32 59.12 47.10 13.26
C SER A 32 57.72 46.88 13.83
N LYS A 33 57.15 47.93 14.41
CA LYS A 33 55.86 47.89 15.10
C LYS A 33 54.88 48.92 14.57
N PHE A 34 53.69 48.46 14.17
CA PHE A 34 52.59 49.27 13.66
C PHE A 34 51.40 49.16 14.60
N LYS A 35 51.06 50.23 15.32
CA LYS A 35 50.02 50.21 16.35
C LYS A 35 48.96 51.30 16.18
N GLN A 36 47.68 50.92 16.24
CA GLN A 36 46.54 51.84 16.28
C GLN A 36 46.47 52.83 15.11
N ASN A 37 46.99 52.44 13.95
CA ASN A 37 46.95 53.28 12.76
C ASN A 37 45.57 53.18 12.08
N LEU A 38 45.16 54.27 11.42
CA LEU A 38 43.87 54.38 10.76
C LEU A 38 44.05 54.87 9.31
N ALA A 39 43.50 54.09 8.38
CA ALA A 39 43.48 54.42 6.97
C ALA A 39 42.11 54.13 6.33
N LEU A 40 41.98 54.49 5.05
CA LEU A 40 40.85 54.03 4.23
C LEU A 40 40.93 52.50 4.03
N SER A 41 42.09 52.03 3.56
CA SER A 41 42.49 50.63 3.37
C SER A 41 43.97 50.52 3.76
N GLY A 42 44.44 49.35 4.20
CA GLY A 42 45.85 49.22 4.61
C GLY A 42 46.16 50.05 5.86
N GLY A 43 45.44 49.82 6.96
CA GLY A 43 45.49 50.66 8.17
C GLY A 43 46.90 50.94 8.68
N ALA A 44 47.82 49.97 8.57
CA ALA A 44 49.25 50.22 8.74
C ALA A 44 49.98 50.46 7.42
N ILE A 45 49.79 49.58 6.44
CA ILE A 45 50.49 49.64 5.15
C ILE A 45 49.49 49.55 4.00
N TYR A 46 49.52 50.55 3.12
CA TYR A 46 48.90 50.49 1.82
C TYR A 46 49.98 50.49 0.74
N ALA A 47 50.05 49.42 -0.06
CA ALA A 47 50.98 49.33 -1.18
C ALA A 47 50.28 48.86 -2.45
N SER A 48 50.51 49.53 -3.58
CA SER A 48 49.96 49.09 -4.86
C SER A 48 50.89 49.37 -6.02
N ARG A 49 51.00 48.41 -6.95
CA ARG A 49 51.89 48.46 -8.13
C ARG A 49 53.36 48.66 -7.74
N ILE A 50 53.83 47.84 -6.81
CA ILE A 50 55.20 47.89 -6.26
C ILE A 50 56.05 46.73 -6.76
N LYS A 51 57.39 46.81 -6.69
CA LYS A 51 58.24 45.68 -7.06
C LYS A 51 58.07 44.51 -6.10
N GLY A 52 58.04 44.76 -4.81
CA GLY A 52 57.90 43.70 -3.82
C GLY A 52 57.83 44.23 -2.40
N LEU A 53 57.24 43.43 -1.50
CA LEU A 53 57.11 43.72 -0.08
C LEU A 53 57.75 42.62 0.75
N THR A 54 58.64 43.00 1.65
CA THR A 54 59.23 42.09 2.64
C THR A 54 58.94 42.60 4.04
N ILE A 55 58.35 41.75 4.89
CA ILE A 55 58.07 42.04 6.29
C ILE A 55 58.63 40.91 7.16
N ILE A 56 59.57 41.23 8.04
CA ILE A 56 60.25 40.23 8.88
C ILE A 56 60.22 40.69 10.34
N ASN A 57 60.01 39.76 11.28
CA ASN A 57 60.13 40.01 12.72
C ASN A 57 59.32 41.22 13.21
N SER A 58 58.12 41.45 12.66
CA SER A 58 57.35 42.68 12.89
C SER A 58 56.01 42.42 13.57
N GLU A 59 55.41 43.48 14.12
CA GLU A 59 54.13 43.43 14.85
C GLU A 59 53.12 44.45 14.32
N PHE A 60 51.92 43.99 14.02
CA PHE A 60 50.79 44.81 13.59
C PHE A 60 49.66 44.68 14.62
N LEU A 61 49.43 45.73 15.40
CA LEU A 61 48.53 45.70 16.55
C LEU A 61 47.43 46.75 16.42
N SER A 62 46.19 46.31 16.54
CA SER A 62 45.01 47.17 16.65
C SER A 62 44.86 48.23 15.54
N ASN A 63 45.38 47.98 14.33
CA ASN A 63 45.21 48.90 13.20
C ASN A 63 43.81 48.74 12.61
N ARG A 64 43.26 49.83 12.06
CA ARG A 64 41.88 49.91 11.59
C ARG A 64 41.81 50.50 10.20
N CYS A 65 40.76 50.13 9.47
CA CYS A 65 40.49 50.66 8.15
C CYS A 65 39.00 50.89 7.95
N THR A 66 38.62 51.95 7.24
CA THR A 66 37.19 52.31 7.08
C THR A 66 36.51 51.60 5.91
N GLN A 67 37.26 51.13 4.90
CA GLN A 67 36.72 50.36 3.76
C GLN A 67 36.78 48.84 3.98
N ASN A 68 37.22 48.39 5.16
CA ASN A 68 37.25 46.96 5.49
C ASN A 68 38.10 46.12 4.51
N LEU A 69 39.19 46.67 3.98
CA LEU A 69 40.12 45.97 3.09
C LEU A 69 41.54 46.02 3.66
N GLY A 70 41.97 44.91 4.26
CA GLY A 70 43.34 44.74 4.75
C GLY A 70 43.69 45.74 5.84
N CYS A 71 43.04 45.68 7.00
CA CYS A 71 43.17 46.71 8.03
C CYS A 71 44.56 46.79 8.67
N ASN A 72 45.38 45.74 8.57
CA ASN A 72 46.81 45.88 8.82
C ASN A 72 47.52 46.20 7.51
N VAL A 73 47.38 45.34 6.51
CA VAL A 73 48.15 45.45 5.26
C VAL A 73 47.26 45.24 4.05
N TYR A 74 47.34 46.19 3.12
CA TYR A 74 46.75 46.11 1.80
C TYR A 74 47.88 46.09 0.76
N VAL A 75 47.91 45.04 -0.08
CA VAL A 75 48.84 44.95 -1.21
C VAL A 75 48.14 44.48 -2.46
N SER A 76 48.37 45.17 -3.57
CA SER A 76 47.89 44.72 -4.90
C SER A 76 48.94 44.97 -5.98
N TYR A 77 49.05 44.04 -6.94
CA TYR A 77 49.93 44.14 -8.10
C TYR A 77 51.41 44.27 -7.72
N THR A 78 52.13 43.16 -7.67
CA THR A 78 53.58 43.19 -7.43
C THR A 78 54.37 42.30 -8.38
N ASP A 79 55.56 42.72 -8.78
CA ASP A 79 56.40 41.98 -9.71
C ASP A 79 57.14 40.79 -9.06
N ASN A 80 57.76 41.00 -7.91
CA ASN A 80 58.58 40.03 -7.17
C ASN A 80 57.83 39.32 -6.04
N GLY A 81 56.58 39.69 -5.77
CA GLY A 81 55.75 39.09 -4.74
C GLY A 81 55.92 39.72 -3.35
N ILE A 82 55.35 39.02 -2.36
CA ILE A 82 55.30 39.39 -0.95
C ILE A 82 55.95 38.27 -0.13
N LEU A 83 56.90 38.65 0.73
CA LEU A 83 57.54 37.77 1.70
C LEU A 83 57.23 38.25 3.11
N ILE A 84 56.67 37.37 3.93
CA ILE A 84 56.40 37.64 5.34
C ILE A 84 57.00 36.51 6.17
N ASP A 85 57.82 36.86 7.15
CA ASP A 85 58.41 35.89 8.06
C ASP A 85 58.31 36.34 9.52
N ASN A 86 58.04 35.38 10.40
CA ASN A 86 58.01 35.57 11.85
C ASN A 86 57.29 36.85 12.30
N THR A 87 56.10 37.11 11.76
CA THR A 87 55.36 38.37 11.95
C THR A 87 54.01 38.11 12.60
N GLN A 88 53.55 39.06 13.41
CA GLN A 88 52.29 38.97 14.13
C GLN A 88 51.27 40.01 13.65
N PHE A 89 50.04 39.57 13.46
CA PHE A 89 48.92 40.41 13.04
C PHE A 89 47.73 40.24 13.98
N GLU A 90 47.38 41.31 14.69
CA GLU A 90 46.14 41.42 15.45
C GLU A 90 45.05 42.01 14.53
N SER A 91 43.92 41.31 14.38
CA SER A 91 42.78 41.75 13.57
C SER A 91 41.61 42.13 14.47
N LEU A 92 41.31 43.43 14.59
CA LEU A 92 40.15 43.92 15.36
C LEU A 92 38.96 44.28 14.46
N GLN A 93 39.22 44.52 13.16
CA GLN A 93 38.25 44.96 12.17
C GLN A 93 38.73 44.54 10.78
N SER A 94 37.78 44.12 9.95
CA SER A 94 37.86 43.35 8.71
C SER A 94 38.98 42.30 8.62
N ASN A 95 39.30 41.86 7.40
CA ASN A 95 40.48 41.07 7.13
C ASN A 95 41.75 41.85 7.48
N SER A 96 42.66 41.20 8.21
CA SER A 96 43.95 41.79 8.58
C SER A 96 44.82 42.07 7.35
N PHE A 97 44.90 41.10 6.43
CA PHE A 97 45.74 41.18 5.25
C PHE A 97 44.90 41.03 3.98
N TYR A 98 45.09 41.93 3.02
CA TYR A 98 44.51 41.84 1.67
C TYR A 98 45.62 41.72 0.64
N CYS A 99 45.52 40.72 -0.25
CA CYS A 99 46.39 40.55 -1.40
C CYS A 99 45.57 40.38 -2.67
N LYS A 100 46.01 41.05 -3.75
CA LYS A 100 45.48 40.84 -5.10
C LYS A 100 46.58 40.76 -6.15
N GLU A 101 46.46 39.81 -7.09
CA GLU A 101 47.30 39.67 -8.29
C GLU A 101 48.82 39.73 -7.98
N THR A 102 49.25 38.86 -7.07
CA THR A 102 50.63 38.80 -6.57
C THR A 102 51.02 37.35 -6.21
N ILE A 103 52.30 37.15 -5.89
CA ILE A 103 52.84 35.92 -5.29
C ILE A 103 52.98 36.14 -3.79
N LEU A 104 52.45 35.25 -2.97
CA LEU A 104 52.51 35.38 -1.50
C LEU A 104 53.28 34.23 -0.86
N ARG A 105 54.27 34.58 -0.04
CA ARG A 105 55.01 33.65 0.82
C ARG A 105 54.94 34.12 2.27
N ILE A 106 54.35 33.31 3.14
CA ILE A 106 54.26 33.60 4.58
C ILE A 106 54.81 32.40 5.36
N THR A 107 55.75 32.66 6.26
CA THR A 107 56.37 31.66 7.15
C THR A 107 56.26 32.09 8.61
N SER A 108 56.10 31.12 9.51
CA SER A 108 56.26 31.29 10.97
C SER A 108 55.43 32.42 11.60
N SER A 109 54.30 32.78 11.01
CA SER A 109 53.54 33.99 11.36
C SER A 109 52.20 33.68 12.01
N ARG A 110 51.66 34.64 12.77
CA ARG A 110 50.42 34.47 13.54
C ARG A 110 49.39 35.56 13.23
N PHE A 111 48.15 35.15 13.02
CA PHE A 111 46.98 36.02 12.88
C PHE A 111 46.00 35.72 14.02
N TYR A 112 45.63 36.73 14.79
CA TYR A 112 44.78 36.54 15.96
C TYR A 112 43.89 37.75 16.27
N ASP A 113 42.86 37.52 17.07
CA ASP A 113 42.02 38.56 17.66
C ASP A 113 41.96 38.34 19.18
N GLU A 114 42.48 39.30 19.96
CA GLU A 114 42.48 39.28 21.43
C GLU A 114 41.18 39.82 22.03
N SER A 115 40.34 40.51 21.25
CA SER A 115 39.14 41.18 21.76
C SER A 115 37.99 40.21 22.10
N VAL A 116 38.12 38.95 21.72
CA VAL A 116 37.02 37.98 21.75
C VAL A 116 37.12 36.99 22.91
N VAL A 117 36.32 37.24 23.95
CA VAL A 117 35.72 36.18 24.78
C VAL A 117 34.44 35.73 24.07
N LEU A 118 34.33 34.45 23.76
CA LEU A 118 33.18 33.84 23.07
C LEU A 118 31.88 34.09 23.86
N LYS A 119 31.10 35.11 23.49
CA LYS A 119 29.68 35.19 23.82
C LYS A 119 28.89 34.73 22.61
N GLU A 120 28.18 33.63 22.79
CA GLU A 120 27.30 33.03 21.79
C GLU A 120 26.22 34.03 21.33
N ASN A 121 25.86 33.95 20.05
CA ASN A 121 24.58 34.37 19.47
C ASN A 121 24.31 35.85 19.12
N GLN A 122 25.30 36.74 19.03
CA GLN A 122 25.05 38.06 18.40
C GLN A 122 26.17 38.45 17.43
N MET A 123 25.96 38.17 16.14
CA MET A 123 26.65 38.90 15.08
C MET A 123 26.06 40.30 14.98
N ILE A 124 26.84 41.32 15.36
CA ILE A 124 26.66 42.65 14.80
C ILE A 124 27.46 42.63 13.49
N LEU A 125 26.76 42.59 12.36
CA LEU A 125 27.27 42.54 10.97
C LEU A 125 28.18 43.72 10.56
N GLN A 126 28.61 44.57 11.49
CA GLN A 126 29.24 45.85 11.16
C GLN A 126 30.77 45.79 11.07
N ASP A 127 31.42 44.82 11.73
CA ASP A 127 32.88 44.68 11.74
C ASP A 127 33.27 43.20 11.66
N PHE A 128 33.51 42.70 10.45
CA PHE A 128 34.16 41.39 10.27
C PHE A 128 35.58 41.46 10.88
N SER A 129 36.23 40.38 11.33
CA SER A 129 37.66 40.27 11.68
C SER A 129 38.35 39.06 11.00
N GLY A 130 38.56 39.08 9.68
CA GLY A 130 39.22 37.98 8.95
C GLY A 130 40.75 37.94 9.12
N GLY A 131 41.40 36.84 8.72
CA GLY A 131 42.86 36.75 8.68
C GLY A 131 43.44 37.23 7.35
N LEU A 132 43.39 36.36 6.34
CA LEU A 132 43.90 36.58 4.99
C LEU A 132 42.76 36.64 3.99
N TYR A 133 42.77 37.65 3.14
CA TYR A 133 41.90 37.76 1.97
C TYR A 133 42.75 37.79 0.70
N LEU A 134 42.64 36.73 -0.11
CA LEU A 134 43.50 36.47 -1.25
C LEU A 134 42.66 36.39 -2.53
N GLU A 135 42.92 37.28 -3.47
CA GLU A 135 42.17 37.40 -4.72
C GLU A 135 43.12 37.26 -5.91
N GLU A 136 42.83 36.32 -6.82
CA GLU A 136 43.56 36.19 -8.10
C GLU A 136 45.09 36.12 -7.91
N MET A 137 45.54 35.31 -6.95
CA MET A 137 46.96 35.14 -6.65
C MET A 137 47.66 34.32 -7.74
N TYR A 138 48.93 34.60 -8.06
CA TYR A 138 49.71 33.78 -8.98
C TYR A 138 50.28 32.53 -8.30
N ASP A 139 50.67 32.65 -7.04
CA ASP A 139 51.19 31.55 -6.22
C ASP A 139 50.97 31.88 -4.73
N ILE A 140 50.73 30.85 -3.93
CA ILE A 140 50.50 30.94 -2.49
C ILE A 140 51.33 29.84 -1.82
N SER A 141 52.26 30.26 -0.96
CA SER A 141 53.04 29.36 -0.10
C SER A 141 52.93 29.82 1.34
N MET A 142 52.33 28.97 2.17
CA MET A 142 52.15 29.21 3.60
C MET A 142 52.75 28.06 4.40
N LEU A 143 53.57 28.40 5.39
CA LEU A 143 54.28 27.43 6.21
C LEU A 143 54.25 27.85 7.68
N ASP A 144 53.90 26.92 8.57
CA ASP A 144 53.96 27.13 10.03
C ASP A 144 53.17 28.36 10.49
N LEU A 145 51.91 28.49 10.04
CA LEU A 145 51.04 29.60 10.39
C LEU A 145 50.00 29.22 11.42
N VAL A 146 49.65 30.19 12.27
CA VAL A 146 48.61 30.04 13.30
C VAL A 146 47.54 31.12 13.13
N PHE A 147 46.29 30.69 13.01
CA PHE A 147 45.10 31.53 12.95
C PHE A 147 44.19 31.23 14.15
N LYS A 148 43.84 32.26 14.94
CA LYS A 148 43.07 32.05 16.18
C LYS A 148 42.03 33.13 16.42
N ASN A 149 40.81 32.72 16.77
CA ASN A 149 39.70 33.59 17.21
C ASN A 149 39.22 34.62 16.16
N LEU A 150 39.44 34.36 14.87
CA LEU A 150 39.12 35.31 13.78
C LEU A 150 37.65 35.18 13.34
N ARG A 151 37.07 36.26 12.80
CA ARG A 151 35.67 36.31 12.34
C ARG A 151 35.57 36.80 10.89
N GLY A 152 35.26 35.95 9.93
CA GLY A 152 35.12 36.34 8.53
C GLY A 152 33.67 36.60 8.14
N LYS A 153 33.44 37.32 7.03
CA LYS A 153 32.17 37.17 6.29
C LYS A 153 32.17 35.79 5.65
N ASP A 154 33.15 35.55 4.79
CA ASP A 154 33.43 34.28 4.16
C ASP A 154 34.90 33.97 4.45
N GLY A 155 35.20 32.77 4.97
CA GLY A 155 36.56 32.40 5.38
C GLY A 155 36.98 33.07 6.68
N GLY A 156 36.75 32.41 7.82
CA GLY A 156 37.05 33.01 9.12
C GLY A 156 38.52 33.38 9.28
N ALA A 157 39.41 32.48 8.87
CA ALA A 157 40.85 32.72 8.85
C ALA A 157 41.35 33.07 7.45
N ILE A 158 40.95 32.30 6.44
CA ILE A 158 41.51 32.39 5.09
C ILE A 158 40.39 32.42 4.07
N PHE A 159 40.41 33.43 3.19
CA PHE A 159 39.55 33.54 2.03
C PHE A 159 40.41 33.53 0.76
N ILE A 160 40.09 32.65 -0.19
CA ILE A 160 40.77 32.54 -1.48
C ILE A 160 39.72 32.52 -2.59
N GLN A 161 39.84 33.43 -3.55
CA GLN A 161 38.98 33.48 -4.72
C GLN A 161 39.79 33.63 -6.02
N VAL A 162 39.39 32.88 -7.04
CA VAL A 162 39.95 32.96 -8.39
C VAL A 162 38.81 33.09 -9.41
N SER A 163 38.89 34.08 -10.31
CA SER A 163 37.94 34.23 -11.41
C SER A 163 38.21 33.23 -12.54
N ASP A 164 37.19 32.89 -13.33
CA ASP A 164 37.34 31.96 -14.47
C ASP A 164 38.37 32.45 -15.49
N THR A 165 38.40 33.77 -15.75
CA THR A 165 39.35 34.40 -16.66
C THR A 165 40.78 34.22 -16.18
N PHE A 166 41.01 34.45 -14.88
CA PHE A 166 42.34 34.31 -14.28
C PHE A 166 42.77 32.84 -14.22
N LYS A 167 41.82 31.95 -13.93
CA LYS A 167 42.04 30.50 -13.84
C LYS A 167 42.51 29.84 -15.14
N LYS A 168 42.04 30.36 -16.28
CA LYS A 168 42.39 29.87 -17.63
C LYS A 168 43.81 30.23 -18.06
N THR A 169 44.51 31.08 -17.30
CA THR A 169 45.91 31.38 -17.58
C THR A 169 46.80 30.16 -17.27
N ASN A 170 47.89 30.00 -18.03
CA ASN A 170 48.89 28.95 -17.77
C ASN A 170 49.72 29.22 -16.50
N LEU A 171 49.45 30.31 -15.79
CA LEU A 171 50.23 30.75 -14.62
C LEU A 171 49.88 29.96 -13.35
N LEU A 172 48.77 29.20 -13.35
CA LEU A 172 48.23 28.51 -12.18
C LEU A 172 48.43 26.98 -12.19
N ASP A 173 49.39 26.48 -12.97
CA ASP A 173 49.64 25.03 -13.03
C ASP A 173 50.28 24.48 -11.75
N LYS A 174 50.91 25.35 -10.94
CA LYS A 174 51.44 25.00 -9.63
C LYS A 174 50.33 25.03 -8.57
N PRO A 175 50.25 24.01 -7.69
CA PRO A 175 49.28 24.02 -6.60
C PRO A 175 49.66 25.06 -5.54
N TYR A 176 48.66 25.77 -5.02
CA TYR A 176 48.81 26.54 -3.79
C TYR A 176 49.15 25.60 -2.64
N SER A 177 50.11 25.96 -1.81
CA SER A 177 50.62 25.10 -0.75
C SER A 177 50.42 25.74 0.61
N LEU A 178 49.59 25.09 1.44
CA LEU A 178 49.36 25.42 2.83
C LEU A 178 49.86 24.24 3.67
N THR A 179 50.99 24.42 4.36
CA THR A 179 51.66 23.34 5.09
C THR A 179 51.82 23.70 6.57
N ARG A 180 51.49 22.76 7.46
CA ARG A 180 51.55 22.95 8.93
C ARG A 180 50.80 24.20 9.41
N ILE A 181 49.57 24.37 8.90
CA ILE A 181 48.69 25.47 9.29
C ILE A 181 47.78 25.03 10.44
N GLN A 182 47.65 25.87 11.47
CA GLN A 182 46.73 25.66 12.58
C GLN A 182 45.65 26.73 12.57
N ILE A 183 44.39 26.34 12.43
CA ILE A 183 43.24 27.26 12.43
C ILE A 183 42.25 26.83 13.52
N GLN A 184 42.00 27.74 14.46
CA GLN A 184 41.13 27.43 15.60
C GLN A 184 40.21 28.58 16.02
N ASN A 185 39.00 28.21 16.48
CA ASN A 185 38.01 29.12 17.04
C ASN A 185 37.59 30.26 16.10
N CYS A 186 37.65 30.03 14.78
CA CYS A 186 37.23 31.02 13.81
C CYS A 186 35.72 30.91 13.51
N LEU A 187 35.09 32.03 13.20
CA LEU A 187 33.67 32.13 12.87
C LEU A 187 33.49 32.76 11.49
N ALA A 188 32.62 32.23 10.64
CA ALA A 188 32.24 32.90 9.39
C ALA A 188 30.79 32.59 8.98
N MET A 189 30.26 33.28 7.97
CA MET A 189 29.01 32.83 7.34
C MET A 189 29.24 31.52 6.57
N GLN A 190 30.31 31.46 5.77
CA GLN A 190 30.71 30.27 5.01
C GLN A 190 32.21 30.02 5.21
N GLY A 191 32.61 28.76 5.33
CA GLY A 191 34.03 28.42 5.53
C GLY A 191 34.53 28.93 6.87
N GLY A 192 34.07 28.33 7.98
CA GLY A 192 34.35 28.82 9.33
C GLY A 192 35.84 29.02 9.58
N ALA A 193 36.70 28.18 8.99
CA ALA A 193 38.13 28.43 8.88
C ALA A 193 38.55 28.94 7.50
N ILE A 194 38.29 28.16 6.44
CA ILE A 194 38.81 28.41 5.10
C ILE A 194 37.67 28.47 4.09
N TYR A 195 37.66 29.52 3.28
CA TYR A 195 36.78 29.65 2.13
C TYR A 195 37.60 29.61 0.84
N ILE A 196 37.32 28.62 -0.01
CA ILE A 196 38.03 28.35 -1.26
C ILE A 196 37.01 28.46 -2.39
N HIS A 197 37.19 29.46 -3.26
CA HIS A 197 36.31 29.69 -4.39
C HIS A 197 37.08 29.58 -5.71
N ASN A 198 36.71 28.55 -6.46
CA ASN A 198 37.15 28.27 -7.81
C ASN A 198 38.68 28.17 -7.97
N VAL A 199 39.40 27.71 -6.95
CA VAL A 199 40.85 27.49 -7.04
C VAL A 199 41.17 26.29 -7.94
N LYS A 200 42.25 26.36 -8.74
CA LYS A 200 42.67 25.29 -9.66
C LYS A 200 43.22 24.08 -8.91
N LYS A 201 44.28 24.28 -8.12
CA LYS A 201 44.88 23.24 -7.27
C LYS A 201 45.31 23.83 -5.93
N LEU A 202 44.89 23.22 -4.82
CA LEU A 202 45.30 23.59 -3.47
C LEU A 202 45.65 22.34 -2.66
N ASN A 203 46.80 22.39 -1.99
CA ASN A 203 47.28 21.35 -1.11
C ASN A 203 47.29 21.87 0.34
N LEU A 204 46.59 21.18 1.24
CA LEU A 204 46.59 21.45 2.68
C LEU A 204 47.22 20.26 3.41
N ILE A 205 48.47 20.42 3.83
CA ILE A 205 49.34 19.32 4.29
C ILE A 205 49.70 19.51 5.76
N ASP A 206 49.73 18.42 6.54
CA ASP A 206 50.13 18.41 7.96
C ASP A 206 49.42 19.47 8.82
N SER A 207 48.17 19.80 8.48
CA SER A 207 47.47 20.96 9.04
C SER A 207 46.33 20.57 9.98
N GLN A 208 45.92 21.49 10.86
CA GLN A 208 44.83 21.29 11.82
C GLN A 208 43.79 22.39 11.69
N VAL A 209 42.53 22.01 11.41
CA VAL A 209 41.37 22.90 11.35
C VAL A 209 40.38 22.45 12.41
N LYS A 210 40.33 23.17 13.53
CA LYS A 210 39.63 22.73 14.75
C LYS A 210 38.71 23.78 15.35
N ASN A 211 37.54 23.39 15.85
CA ASN A 211 36.64 24.28 16.60
C ASN A 211 36.22 25.54 15.84
N ASN A 212 36.08 25.46 14.52
CA ASN A 212 35.61 26.57 13.71
C ASN A 212 34.10 26.45 13.46
N HIS A 213 33.44 27.58 13.25
CA HIS A 213 32.00 27.65 13.13
C HIS A 213 31.60 28.42 11.85
N ALA A 214 30.81 27.79 10.99
CA ALA A 214 30.12 28.44 9.88
C ALA A 214 28.61 28.57 10.15
N LEU A 215 28.05 29.76 9.94
CA LEU A 215 26.60 30.00 10.09
C LEU A 215 25.77 29.49 8.92
N GLN A 216 26.41 29.00 7.87
CA GLN A 216 25.76 28.36 6.75
C GLN A 216 26.47 27.06 6.38
N LYS A 217 27.57 27.14 5.63
CA LYS A 217 28.15 25.98 4.94
C LYS A 217 29.65 25.86 5.22
N GLY A 218 30.15 24.63 5.37
CA GLY A 218 31.59 24.38 5.51
C GLY A 218 32.13 24.87 6.85
N GLY A 219 31.79 24.20 7.94
CA GLY A 219 32.19 24.61 9.29
C GLY A 219 33.71 24.74 9.45
N GLY A 220 34.46 23.78 8.90
CA GLY A 220 35.89 23.92 8.66
C GLY A 220 36.17 24.60 7.33
N ILE A 221 35.89 23.90 6.23
CA ILE A 221 36.25 24.33 4.88
C ILE A 221 35.00 24.44 4.00
N TYR A 222 34.86 25.58 3.32
CA TYR A 222 33.95 25.74 2.22
C TYR A 222 34.73 25.64 0.90
N TYR A 223 34.48 24.59 0.13
CA TYR A 223 35.17 24.32 -1.13
C TYR A 223 34.20 24.42 -2.30
N TYR A 224 34.28 25.51 -3.04
CA TYR A 224 33.44 25.75 -4.21
C TYR A 224 34.25 25.72 -5.49
N CYS A 225 33.75 25.01 -6.49
CA CYS A 225 34.28 24.97 -7.84
C CYS A 225 33.18 25.27 -8.86
N GLN A 226 33.48 26.10 -9.84
CA GLN A 226 32.55 26.44 -10.91
C GLN A 226 32.41 25.27 -11.90
N GLN A 227 31.18 24.97 -12.34
CA GLN A 227 30.91 23.87 -13.27
C GLN A 227 31.36 24.22 -14.70
N ASP A 228 32.66 24.10 -15.00
CA ASP A 228 33.21 24.17 -16.36
C ASP A 228 34.13 22.97 -16.60
N LYS A 229 33.82 22.14 -17.62
CA LYS A 229 34.60 20.93 -17.97
C LYS A 229 36.04 21.24 -18.38
N LEU A 230 36.33 22.48 -18.76
CA LEU A 230 37.66 22.93 -19.16
C LEU A 230 38.53 23.38 -17.97
N ILE A 231 37.96 23.43 -16.77
CA ILE A 231 38.59 24.02 -15.60
C ILE A 231 38.69 22.99 -14.48
N GLU A 232 39.90 22.47 -14.26
CA GLU A 232 40.17 21.54 -13.15
C GLU A 232 40.13 22.29 -11.80
N CYS A 233 39.51 21.66 -10.81
CA CYS A 233 39.62 22.03 -9.40
C CYS A 233 40.12 20.80 -8.64
N SER A 234 41.14 20.96 -7.79
CA SER A 234 41.55 19.90 -6.87
C SER A 234 41.88 20.48 -5.49
N LEU A 235 41.35 19.84 -4.46
CA LEU A 235 41.72 20.07 -3.07
C LEU A 235 42.33 18.78 -2.52
N ASP A 236 43.63 18.79 -2.29
CA ASP A 236 44.37 17.66 -1.73
C ASP A 236 44.66 17.93 -0.25
N LEU A 237 44.10 17.09 0.61
CA LEU A 237 44.29 17.10 2.05
C LEU A 237 45.33 16.01 2.36
N GLY A 238 46.50 16.43 2.83
CA GLY A 238 47.54 15.51 3.26
C GLY A 238 47.01 14.53 4.31
N VAL A 239 47.51 13.29 4.33
CA VAL A 239 46.99 12.19 5.18
C VAL A 239 46.96 12.55 6.68
N SER A 240 47.91 13.37 7.11
CA SER A 240 48.08 13.90 8.46
C SER A 240 47.20 15.11 8.79
N THR A 241 46.54 15.71 7.79
CA THR A 241 45.68 16.88 7.97
C THR A 241 44.40 16.48 8.69
N GLN A 242 44.07 17.19 9.77
CA GLN A 242 42.91 16.90 10.62
C GLN A 242 41.91 18.05 10.60
N ILE A 243 40.64 17.72 10.29
CA ILE A 243 39.52 18.66 10.32
C ILE A 243 38.49 18.12 11.30
N THR A 244 38.44 18.70 12.50
CA THR A 244 37.73 18.13 13.65
C THR A 244 37.01 19.16 14.48
N GLU A 245 35.93 18.76 15.15
CA GLU A 245 35.17 19.62 16.08
C GLU A 245 34.66 20.92 15.44
N ASN A 246 34.53 20.98 14.11
CA ASN A 246 33.96 22.13 13.42
C ASN A 246 32.44 22.03 13.32
N ILE A 247 31.76 23.17 13.27
CA ILE A 247 30.30 23.29 13.30
C ILE A 247 29.80 24.05 12.08
N ALA A 248 28.76 23.54 11.42
CA ALA A 248 27.99 24.28 10.42
C ALA A 248 26.50 24.33 10.80
N GLU A 249 25.89 25.51 10.77
CA GLU A 249 24.46 25.67 11.04
C GLU A 249 23.57 25.01 9.97
N ILE A 250 24.03 24.94 8.71
CA ILE A 250 23.28 24.33 7.61
C ILE A 250 23.91 23.01 7.18
N GLN A 251 25.08 23.02 6.53
CA GLN A 251 25.66 21.78 6.02
C GLN A 251 27.18 21.76 5.93
N GLY A 252 27.74 20.55 5.93
CA GLY A 252 29.18 20.33 5.77
C GLY A 252 29.94 20.82 6.98
N GLY A 253 29.70 20.21 8.15
CA GLY A 253 30.32 20.63 9.42
C GLY A 253 31.85 20.63 9.33
N GLY A 254 32.44 19.61 8.71
CA GLY A 254 33.85 19.59 8.35
C GLY A 254 34.10 20.34 7.04
N ILE A 255 33.64 19.75 5.93
CA ILE A 255 33.84 20.28 4.58
C ILE A 255 32.52 20.30 3.81
N PHE A 256 32.23 21.42 3.16
CA PHE A 256 31.22 21.50 2.10
C PHE A 256 31.92 21.52 0.74
N TRP A 257 31.46 20.71 -0.22
CA TRP A 257 31.91 20.75 -1.62
C TRP A 257 30.75 20.63 -2.61
N ASN A 258 30.88 21.21 -3.82
CA ASN A 258 29.78 21.30 -4.79
C ASN A 258 30.04 20.66 -6.16
N PHE A 259 31.27 20.27 -6.49
CA PHE A 259 31.59 19.72 -7.82
C PHE A 259 32.65 18.61 -7.78
N GLN A 260 33.85 18.91 -7.28
CA GLN A 260 34.90 17.89 -7.11
C GLN A 260 35.04 17.54 -5.63
N GLU A 261 35.14 16.26 -5.31
CA GLU A 261 35.39 15.81 -3.95
C GLU A 261 36.85 16.15 -3.53
N PRO A 262 37.07 16.66 -2.30
CA PRO A 262 38.39 16.73 -1.69
C PRO A 262 39.02 15.34 -1.52
N ILE A 263 40.32 15.23 -1.75
CA ILE A 263 41.05 13.95 -1.67
C ILE A 263 41.86 13.91 -0.38
N GLY A 264 41.79 12.81 0.37
CA GLY A 264 42.60 12.57 1.56
C GLY A 264 42.11 13.28 2.83
N GLY A 265 43.02 13.47 3.78
CA GLY A 265 42.76 14.06 5.09
C GLY A 265 41.92 13.20 6.04
N MET A 266 41.92 13.57 7.32
CA MET A 266 41.08 12.97 8.35
C MET A 266 40.01 13.98 8.80
N VAL A 267 38.79 13.80 8.30
CA VAL A 267 37.64 14.66 8.62
C VAL A 267 36.64 13.89 9.48
N TYR A 268 36.61 14.18 10.77
CA TYR A 268 35.81 13.43 11.74
C TYR A 268 35.39 14.29 12.94
N LYS A 269 34.35 13.86 13.67
CA LYS A 269 33.81 14.58 14.85
C LYS A 269 33.42 16.03 14.55
N ASN A 270 32.99 16.33 13.33
CA ASN A 270 32.38 17.61 12.99
C ASN A 270 30.86 17.50 13.09
N LYS A 271 30.16 18.65 13.15
CA LYS A 271 28.72 18.70 13.31
C LYS A 271 28.10 19.64 12.29
N ALA A 272 27.07 19.17 11.59
CA ALA A 272 26.15 20.00 10.84
C ALA A 272 24.75 19.82 11.41
N TYR A 273 24.01 20.90 11.62
CA TYR A 273 22.69 20.78 12.23
C TYR A 273 21.62 20.24 11.28
N LEU A 274 21.72 20.48 9.97
CA LEU A 274 20.76 19.96 8.99
C LEU A 274 21.30 18.75 8.20
N TYR A 275 22.50 18.82 7.63
CA TYR A 275 23.00 17.79 6.71
C TYR A 275 24.54 17.78 6.57
N GLY A 276 25.18 16.60 6.54
CA GLY A 276 26.61 16.50 6.25
C GLY A 276 27.51 16.86 7.42
N ASN A 277 27.58 16.00 8.44
CA ASN A 277 28.39 16.27 9.64
C ASN A 277 29.86 16.50 9.30
N ASN A 278 30.48 15.53 8.63
CA ASN A 278 31.89 15.63 8.22
C ASN A 278 32.00 16.22 6.81
N TYR A 279 31.24 15.67 5.87
CA TYR A 279 31.20 16.11 4.49
C TYR A 279 29.75 16.34 4.08
N SER A 280 29.51 17.36 3.28
CA SER A 280 28.28 17.52 2.51
C SER A 280 28.66 17.74 1.05
N GLY A 281 28.00 17.03 0.15
CA GLY A 281 28.33 17.03 -1.26
C GLY A 281 27.09 17.15 -2.15
N VAL A 282 27.14 16.43 -3.26
CA VAL A 282 26.12 16.42 -4.29
C VAL A 282 25.33 15.10 -4.28
N GLY A 283 24.17 15.10 -4.93
CA GLY A 283 23.35 13.90 -5.07
C GLY A 283 24.10 12.83 -5.84
N PHE A 284 24.19 11.65 -5.23
CA PHE A 284 25.00 10.54 -5.73
C PHE A 284 24.14 9.33 -6.07
N GLN A 285 23.22 8.95 -5.19
CA GLN A 285 22.40 7.75 -5.35
C GLN A 285 20.99 7.97 -4.81
N ILE A 286 20.03 7.20 -5.32
CA ILE A 286 18.71 7.04 -4.70
C ILE A 286 18.67 5.73 -3.91
N LYS A 287 18.04 5.74 -2.73
CA LYS A 287 17.83 4.53 -1.88
C LYS A 287 16.38 4.42 -1.45
N GLN A 288 15.87 3.21 -1.25
CA GLN A 288 14.55 3.02 -0.66
C GLN A 288 14.57 3.44 0.81
N TYR A 289 13.51 4.12 1.25
CA TYR A 289 13.38 4.62 2.61
C TYR A 289 12.17 4.00 3.31
N ASN A 290 12.40 3.45 4.49
CA ASN A 290 11.31 3.01 5.34
C ASN A 290 10.94 4.11 6.34
N SER A 291 9.82 4.79 6.08
CA SER A 291 9.32 5.87 6.93
C SER A 291 8.95 5.43 8.35
N LYS A 292 8.70 4.13 8.62
CA LYS A 292 8.35 3.65 9.97
C LYS A 292 9.57 3.46 10.85
N SER A 293 10.69 3.02 10.27
CA SER A 293 11.94 2.77 10.99
C SER A 293 12.98 3.88 10.84
N ASN A 294 12.71 4.89 10.00
CA ASN A 294 13.67 5.95 9.62
C ASN A 294 15.00 5.40 9.09
N THR A 295 14.97 4.24 8.43
CA THR A 295 16.17 3.57 7.89
C THR A 295 16.18 3.55 6.38
N THR A 296 17.34 3.80 5.79
CA THR A 296 17.63 3.52 4.38
C THR A 296 17.86 2.03 4.17
N LEU A 297 17.33 1.47 3.10
CA LEU A 297 17.52 0.07 2.71
C LEU A 297 18.50 0.01 1.54
N GLU A 298 19.48 -0.90 1.60
CA GLU A 298 20.49 -1.11 0.54
C GLU A 298 19.98 -1.99 -0.60
N GLN A 299 18.68 -1.96 -0.89
CA GLN A 299 18.08 -2.78 -1.93
C GLN A 299 18.16 -2.06 -3.28
N THR A 300 18.68 -2.78 -4.28
CA THR A 300 18.72 -2.33 -5.69
C THR A 300 17.36 -2.53 -6.39
N GLN A 301 16.46 -3.29 -5.77
CA GLN A 301 15.12 -3.58 -6.26
C GLN A 301 14.06 -3.34 -5.20
N ILE A 302 13.01 -2.59 -5.56
CA ILE A 302 11.82 -2.38 -4.73
C ILE A 302 10.73 -3.33 -5.23
N ILE A 303 10.28 -4.27 -4.40
CA ILE A 303 9.16 -5.16 -4.72
C ILE A 303 7.89 -4.59 -4.08
N ALA A 304 7.00 -4.04 -4.91
CA ALA A 304 5.72 -3.53 -4.42
C ALA A 304 4.74 -4.68 -4.15
N PRO A 305 3.80 -4.50 -3.21
CA PRO A 305 2.75 -5.48 -2.96
C PRO A 305 1.88 -5.70 -4.20
N GLN A 306 1.24 -6.87 -4.24
CA GLN A 306 0.43 -7.28 -5.37
C GLN A 306 -0.76 -6.33 -5.57
N SER A 307 -0.81 -5.64 -6.71
CA SER A 307 -1.78 -4.57 -6.99
C SER A 307 -2.76 -4.96 -8.10
N ARG A 308 -3.95 -4.35 -8.12
CA ARG A 308 -4.94 -4.49 -9.20
C ARG A 308 -4.45 -3.74 -10.44
N SER A 309 -4.62 -4.30 -11.63
CA SER A 309 -4.37 -3.56 -12.88
C SER A 309 -5.40 -2.43 -13.03
N GLY A 310 -4.93 -1.19 -13.24
CA GLY A 310 -5.73 0.03 -13.18
C GLY A 310 -6.03 0.54 -11.76
N GLY A 311 -5.60 -0.18 -10.73
CA GLY A 311 -5.64 0.30 -9.35
C GLY A 311 -4.43 1.16 -8.99
N GLU A 312 -4.58 1.95 -7.93
CA GLU A 312 -3.48 2.69 -7.33
C GLU A 312 -2.54 1.73 -6.58
N VAL A 313 -1.23 1.89 -6.80
CA VAL A 313 -0.18 1.14 -6.10
C VAL A 313 0.04 1.75 -4.72
N GLU A 314 0.27 0.90 -3.70
CA GLU A 314 0.59 1.36 -2.35
C GLU A 314 1.80 2.29 -2.37
N ALA A 315 1.67 3.42 -1.66
CA ALA A 315 2.70 4.45 -1.64
C ALA A 315 4.01 3.95 -1.02
N PHE A 316 5.14 4.34 -1.61
CA PHE A 316 6.47 4.03 -1.11
C PHE A 316 7.39 5.25 -1.16
N TYR A 317 8.42 5.23 -0.32
CA TYR A 317 9.33 6.36 -0.16
C TYR A 317 10.72 6.03 -0.70
N VAL A 318 11.32 6.99 -1.39
CA VAL A 318 12.68 6.93 -1.90
C VAL A 318 13.41 8.18 -1.41
N VAL A 319 14.69 8.09 -1.09
CA VAL A 319 15.49 9.23 -0.66
C VAL A 319 16.67 9.45 -1.59
N LEU A 320 17.02 10.72 -1.80
CA LEU A 320 18.28 11.12 -2.43
C LEU A 320 19.38 11.14 -1.37
N VAL A 321 20.44 10.38 -1.59
CA VAL A 321 21.61 10.34 -0.73
C VAL A 321 22.84 10.85 -1.46
N ASP A 322 23.75 11.42 -0.69
CA ASP A 322 25.07 11.78 -1.17
C ASP A 322 26.02 10.57 -1.23
N LYS A 323 27.26 10.82 -1.64
CA LYS A 323 28.31 9.80 -1.75
C LYS A 323 28.64 9.12 -0.41
N TYR A 324 28.39 9.81 0.70
CA TYR A 324 28.65 9.33 2.05
C TYR A 324 27.47 8.55 2.64
N GLY A 325 26.37 8.41 1.87
CA GLY A 325 25.16 7.72 2.29
C GLY A 325 24.24 8.54 3.19
N GLU A 326 24.51 9.84 3.37
CA GLU A 326 23.64 10.73 4.11
C GLU A 326 22.51 11.26 3.24
N VAL A 327 21.30 11.39 3.81
CA VAL A 327 20.12 11.91 3.11
C VAL A 327 20.26 13.42 2.89
N MET A 328 20.07 13.88 1.66
CA MET A 328 20.17 15.29 1.28
C MET A 328 18.96 16.10 1.75
N ARG A 329 18.86 16.35 3.07
CA ARG A 329 17.68 16.96 3.71
C ARG A 329 17.34 18.37 3.25
N LEU A 330 18.27 19.07 2.60
CA LEU A 330 18.06 20.43 2.11
C LEU A 330 17.50 20.46 0.69
N ASP A 331 17.45 19.32 0.01
CA ASP A 331 16.92 19.27 -1.35
C ASP A 331 15.39 19.18 -1.34
N SER A 332 14.73 20.18 -1.92
CA SER A 332 13.28 20.19 -2.17
C SER A 332 12.94 20.52 -3.63
N THR A 333 13.93 20.38 -4.52
CA THR A 333 13.83 20.82 -5.91
C THR A 333 14.04 19.69 -6.91
N SER A 334 14.78 18.65 -6.53
CA SER A 334 14.96 17.49 -7.39
C SER A 334 13.64 16.79 -7.66
N LYS A 335 13.58 16.19 -8.84
CA LYS A 335 12.49 15.39 -9.37
C LYS A 335 12.98 13.96 -9.54
N ILE A 336 12.09 13.01 -9.30
CA ILE A 336 12.28 11.61 -9.64
C ILE A 336 11.20 11.21 -10.64
N SER A 337 11.62 10.51 -11.69
CA SER A 337 10.79 10.07 -12.80
C SER A 337 10.78 8.55 -12.86
N LEU A 338 9.60 7.98 -13.10
CA LEU A 338 9.41 6.54 -13.29
C LEU A 338 9.35 6.23 -14.80
N ASN A 339 10.27 5.39 -15.28
CA ASN A 339 10.32 4.95 -16.66
C ASN A 339 10.00 3.45 -16.78
N VAL A 340 9.21 3.07 -17.79
CA VAL A 340 8.82 1.66 -18.00
C VAL A 340 9.95 0.91 -18.73
N ILE A 341 10.37 -0.24 -18.19
CA ILE A 341 11.22 -1.17 -18.94
C ILE A 341 10.27 -2.08 -19.74
N SER A 342 9.96 -1.71 -20.98
CA SER A 342 9.06 -2.52 -21.81
C SER A 342 9.74 -3.83 -22.23
N LYS A 343 9.40 -4.95 -21.59
CA LYS A 343 9.67 -6.30 -22.13
C LYS A 343 8.40 -6.80 -22.84
N LYS A 344 8.37 -6.75 -24.18
CA LYS A 344 7.31 -7.41 -24.97
C LYS A 344 7.41 -8.92 -24.73
N ARG A 345 6.44 -9.52 -24.03
CA ARG A 345 6.38 -10.97 -23.90
C ARG A 345 5.53 -11.54 -25.04
N ASN A 346 6.15 -12.32 -25.92
CA ASN A 346 5.50 -13.06 -26.99
C ASN A 346 4.74 -14.27 -26.42
N LEU A 347 3.54 -14.08 -25.89
CA LEU A 347 2.63 -15.18 -25.57
C LEU A 347 1.24 -14.86 -26.13
N ARG A 348 0.64 -15.84 -26.83
CA ARG A 348 -0.51 -15.74 -27.74
C ARG A 348 -1.87 -15.38 -27.08
N GLN A 349 -1.88 -14.60 -26.01
CA GLN A 349 -3.10 -14.14 -25.35
C GLN A 349 -2.93 -12.66 -25.00
N THR A 350 -3.58 -11.80 -25.79
CA THR A 350 -3.74 -10.34 -25.62
C THR A 350 -2.45 -9.52 -25.46
N ASN A 351 -2.15 -8.66 -26.45
CA ASN A 351 -1.02 -7.73 -26.46
C ASN A 351 -1.21 -6.56 -25.46
N PHE A 352 -1.42 -6.83 -24.17
CA PHE A 352 -1.44 -5.76 -23.17
C PHE A 352 -0.02 -5.21 -22.98
N THR A 353 0.20 -3.96 -23.36
CA THR A 353 1.47 -3.26 -23.09
C THR A 353 1.41 -2.63 -21.72
N THR A 354 2.40 -2.89 -20.87
CA THR A 354 2.53 -2.18 -19.60
C THR A 354 2.65 -0.68 -19.85
N SER A 355 1.77 0.10 -19.25
CA SER A 355 1.84 1.56 -19.25
C SER A 355 1.50 2.12 -17.87
N ILE A 356 1.97 3.34 -17.61
CA ILE A 356 1.65 4.06 -16.38
C ILE A 356 0.57 5.07 -16.75
N SER A 357 -0.53 5.04 -16.01
CA SER A 357 -1.57 6.06 -16.03
C SER A 357 -1.39 6.95 -14.79
N GLY A 358 -1.58 8.27 -14.91
CA GLY A 358 -1.42 9.21 -13.79
C GLY A 358 -0.03 9.86 -13.70
N ILE A 359 0.42 10.12 -12.47
CA ILE A 359 1.60 10.95 -12.19
C ILE A 359 2.87 10.11 -12.28
N THR A 360 3.79 10.47 -13.16
CA THR A 360 5.09 9.78 -13.34
C THR A 360 6.28 10.54 -12.75
N THR A 361 6.06 11.76 -12.26
CA THR A 361 7.10 12.64 -11.73
C THR A 361 6.77 13.11 -10.32
N PHE A 362 7.73 12.98 -9.41
CA PHE A 362 7.58 13.33 -8.00
C PHE A 362 8.68 14.28 -7.56
N TYR A 363 8.36 15.20 -6.65
CA TYR A 363 9.30 16.21 -6.15
C TYR A 363 9.86 15.79 -4.80
N ALA A 364 11.14 16.09 -4.58
CA ALA A 364 11.77 15.92 -3.28
C ALA A 364 11.13 16.86 -2.26
N GLN A 365 10.91 16.35 -1.05
CA GLN A 365 10.63 17.13 0.15
C GLN A 365 11.68 16.71 1.19
N ASN A 366 12.59 17.63 1.52
CA ASN A 366 13.72 17.35 2.42
C ASN A 366 14.53 16.10 2.02
N GLY A 367 14.85 15.95 0.73
CA GLY A 367 15.59 14.82 0.18
C GLY A 367 14.78 13.53 0.04
N THR A 368 13.48 13.54 0.38
CA THR A 368 12.60 12.37 0.32
C THR A 368 11.55 12.55 -0.77
N PHE A 369 11.36 11.53 -1.58
CA PHE A 369 10.32 11.43 -2.60
C PHE A 369 9.18 10.54 -2.09
N ASN A 370 7.98 11.09 -2.03
CA ASN A 370 6.75 10.33 -1.77
C ASN A 370 6.16 9.87 -3.10
N ILE A 371 6.25 8.57 -3.38
CA ILE A 371 5.72 7.97 -4.61
C ILE A 371 4.32 7.43 -4.31
N SER A 372 3.29 8.18 -4.69
CA SER A 372 1.86 7.87 -4.48
C SER A 372 1.03 8.23 -5.71
N GLY A 373 -0.20 7.73 -5.86
CA GLY A 373 -1.02 8.01 -7.05
C GLY A 373 -0.54 7.32 -8.33
N LEU A 374 0.33 6.32 -8.23
CA LEU A 374 0.76 5.51 -9.37
C LEU A 374 -0.34 4.53 -9.77
N ILE A 375 -0.82 4.64 -11.01
CA ILE A 375 -1.77 3.67 -11.58
C ILE A 375 -1.06 2.91 -12.70
N ILE A 376 -1.08 1.59 -12.64
CA ILE A 376 -0.38 0.74 -13.62
C ILE A 376 -1.40 -0.04 -14.41
N LEU A 377 -1.32 0.13 -15.73
CA LEU A 377 -2.10 -0.61 -16.70
C LEU A 377 -1.22 -1.73 -17.27
N GLY A 378 -1.70 -2.96 -17.21
CA GLY A 378 -1.00 -4.12 -17.75
C GLY A 378 -1.88 -5.36 -17.77
N GLY A 379 -1.36 -6.45 -18.33
CA GLY A 379 -2.11 -7.71 -18.37
C GLY A 379 -2.33 -8.31 -16.98
N PRO A 380 -3.42 -9.07 -16.78
CA PRO A 380 -3.65 -9.79 -15.53
C PRO A 380 -2.50 -10.78 -15.26
N ASN A 381 -2.04 -10.84 -14.00
CA ASN A 381 -0.92 -11.69 -13.57
C ASN A 381 0.44 -11.37 -14.23
N GLN A 382 0.60 -10.17 -14.81
CA GLN A 382 1.86 -9.69 -15.36
C GLN A 382 2.75 -9.06 -14.28
N THR A 383 4.05 -9.30 -14.39
CA THR A 383 5.08 -8.58 -13.64
C THR A 383 5.63 -7.46 -14.50
N SER A 384 5.55 -6.24 -13.98
CA SER A 384 6.01 -5.03 -14.65
C SER A 384 7.26 -4.50 -13.94
N GLU A 385 8.29 -4.19 -14.72
CA GLU A 385 9.57 -3.64 -14.24
C GLU A 385 9.69 -2.18 -14.66
N PHE A 386 10.07 -1.32 -13.72
CA PHE A 386 10.25 0.11 -13.93
C PHE A 386 11.61 0.55 -13.41
N THR A 387 12.17 1.63 -13.97
CA THR A 387 13.37 2.28 -13.44
C THR A 387 13.04 3.66 -12.90
N LEU A 388 13.58 3.97 -11.73
CA LEU A 388 13.55 5.30 -11.17
C LEU A 388 14.81 6.05 -11.55
N THR A 389 14.66 7.24 -12.13
CA THR A 389 15.75 8.17 -12.42
C THR A 389 15.48 9.51 -11.77
N SER A 390 16.47 10.11 -11.11
CA SER A 390 16.34 11.45 -10.54
C SER A 390 17.28 12.43 -11.24
N ASN A 391 16.83 13.66 -11.45
CA ASN A 391 17.69 14.76 -11.90
C ASN A 391 18.55 15.34 -10.76
N GLY A 392 18.33 14.92 -9.51
CA GLY A 392 19.20 15.27 -8.38
C GLY A 392 20.58 14.58 -8.46
N ILE A 393 20.71 13.54 -9.29
CA ILE A 393 21.98 12.91 -9.62
C ILE A 393 22.49 13.52 -10.94
N ASP A 394 23.36 14.52 -10.83
CA ASP A 394 23.92 15.20 -12.00
C ASP A 394 25.14 14.42 -12.54
N MET A 395 24.99 13.90 -13.75
CA MET A 395 26.03 13.14 -14.47
C MET A 395 27.11 14.04 -15.09
N ASN A 396 26.95 15.37 -15.07
CA ASN A 396 28.01 16.30 -15.46
C ASN A 396 29.08 16.47 -14.39
N ILE A 397 28.77 16.04 -13.16
CA ILE A 397 29.72 16.06 -12.06
C ILE A 397 30.76 14.96 -12.29
N PRO A 398 32.07 15.28 -12.33
CA PRO A 398 33.12 14.31 -12.65
C PRO A 398 33.10 13.09 -11.75
N ASP A 399 32.83 13.27 -10.46
CA ASP A 399 32.79 12.19 -9.48
C ASP A 399 31.65 11.18 -9.75
N ASN A 400 30.45 11.70 -10.03
CA ASN A 400 29.29 10.89 -10.44
C ASN A 400 29.60 10.16 -11.76
N PHE A 401 30.11 10.88 -12.76
CA PHE A 401 30.42 10.35 -14.08
C PHE A 401 31.44 9.20 -14.02
N ASN A 402 32.56 9.40 -13.32
CA ASN A 402 33.63 8.42 -13.21
C ASN A 402 33.17 7.15 -12.49
N THR A 403 32.33 7.30 -11.46
CA THR A 403 31.81 6.18 -10.68
C THR A 403 30.80 5.34 -11.45
N TYR A 404 29.88 5.98 -12.18
CA TYR A 404 28.84 5.25 -12.93
C TYR A 404 29.31 4.76 -14.31
N LYS A 405 30.42 5.27 -14.83
CA LYS A 405 31.10 4.67 -16.00
C LYS A 405 31.53 3.23 -15.73
N THR A 406 31.86 2.88 -14.47
CA THR A 406 32.29 1.53 -14.07
C THR A 406 31.14 0.69 -13.52
N LEU A 407 30.26 1.26 -12.69
CA LEU A 407 29.20 0.51 -11.97
C LEU A 407 27.89 0.29 -12.76
N LYS A 408 27.64 1.02 -13.85
CA LYS A 408 26.47 0.91 -14.76
C LYS A 408 25.06 1.08 -14.17
N GLU A 409 24.85 1.09 -12.85
CA GLU A 409 23.50 1.20 -12.25
C GLU A 409 23.44 2.24 -11.13
N TYR A 410 22.92 3.44 -11.45
CA TYR A 410 22.45 4.44 -10.47
C TYR A 410 20.92 4.43 -10.32
N GLN A 411 20.25 3.54 -11.06
CA GLN A 411 18.80 3.44 -11.15
C GLN A 411 18.32 2.35 -10.20
N ILE A 412 17.23 2.62 -9.47
CA ILE A 412 16.53 1.59 -8.72
C ILE A 412 15.50 0.95 -9.64
N GLN A 413 15.47 -0.38 -9.66
CA GLN A 413 14.40 -1.12 -10.33
C GLN A 413 13.21 -1.28 -9.39
N VAL A 414 12.01 -0.98 -9.87
CA VAL A 414 10.75 -1.21 -9.15
C VAL A 414 10.03 -2.34 -9.85
N VAL A 415 9.74 -3.42 -9.13
CA VAL A 415 9.04 -4.60 -9.63
C VAL A 415 7.66 -4.64 -9.02
N ILE A 416 6.63 -4.63 -9.87
CA ILE A 416 5.24 -4.60 -9.45
C ILE A 416 4.53 -5.79 -10.07
N LYS A 417 3.93 -6.63 -9.21
CA LYS A 417 3.16 -7.80 -9.63
C LYS A 417 1.67 -7.45 -9.66
N LEU A 418 1.06 -7.53 -10.83
CA LEU A 418 -0.38 -7.33 -11.00
C LEU A 418 -1.14 -8.60 -10.66
N ARG A 419 -2.29 -8.50 -9.99
CA ARG A 419 -3.23 -9.63 -9.83
C ARG A 419 -4.14 -9.77 -11.05
N SER A 420 -4.74 -10.96 -11.20
CA SER A 420 -5.87 -11.15 -12.12
C SER A 420 -7.13 -10.43 -11.63
N CYS A 421 -8.03 -10.13 -12.56
CA CYS A 421 -9.35 -9.62 -12.22
C CYS A 421 -10.13 -10.67 -11.40
N LYS A 422 -10.98 -10.20 -10.49
CA LYS A 422 -11.83 -11.04 -9.63
C LYS A 422 -13.26 -11.07 -10.17
N SER A 423 -14.09 -11.95 -9.61
CA SER A 423 -15.54 -11.91 -9.84
C SER A 423 -16.06 -10.51 -9.49
N GLY A 424 -16.92 -9.96 -10.35
CA GLY A 424 -17.43 -8.60 -10.25
C GLY A 424 -16.58 -7.51 -10.89
N GLU A 425 -15.42 -7.84 -11.47
CA GLU A 425 -14.58 -6.89 -12.19
C GLU A 425 -14.62 -7.14 -13.71
N GLY A 426 -14.90 -6.11 -14.50
CA GLY A 426 -14.70 -6.12 -15.96
C GLY A 426 -13.23 -5.93 -16.33
N LEU A 427 -12.86 -6.25 -17.57
CA LEU A 427 -11.51 -6.07 -18.10
C LEU A 427 -11.57 -5.21 -19.38
N SER A 428 -10.85 -4.09 -19.39
CA SER A 428 -10.81 -3.20 -20.56
C SER A 428 -9.79 -3.66 -21.62
N ASP A 429 -9.86 -3.07 -22.81
CA ASP A 429 -8.87 -3.27 -23.88
C ASP A 429 -7.46 -2.79 -23.49
N SER A 430 -7.35 -1.86 -22.54
CA SER A 430 -6.07 -1.37 -21.99
C SER A 430 -5.49 -2.28 -20.90
N GLY A 431 -6.21 -3.32 -20.48
CA GLY A 431 -5.79 -4.26 -19.44
C GLY A 431 -6.18 -3.85 -18.02
N GLU A 432 -7.00 -2.81 -17.84
CA GLU A 432 -7.51 -2.38 -16.54
C GLU A 432 -8.66 -3.27 -16.07
N CYS A 433 -8.58 -3.74 -14.82
CA CYS A 433 -9.72 -4.36 -14.17
C CYS A 433 -10.57 -3.23 -13.56
N PHE A 434 -11.86 -3.11 -13.87
CA PHE A 434 -12.76 -2.08 -13.29
C PHE A 434 -13.97 -2.72 -12.60
N ASP A 435 -14.48 -2.12 -11.52
CA ASP A 435 -15.59 -2.70 -10.76
C ASP A 435 -16.91 -2.49 -11.50
N CYS A 436 -17.74 -3.53 -11.59
CA CYS A 436 -19.03 -3.39 -12.23
C CYS A 436 -19.94 -2.44 -11.43
N PRO A 437 -20.47 -1.36 -12.04
CA PRO A 437 -21.33 -0.40 -11.36
C PRO A 437 -22.70 -1.01 -11.02
N VAL A 438 -23.46 -0.32 -10.16
CA VAL A 438 -24.84 -0.72 -9.81
C VAL A 438 -25.69 -0.81 -11.08
N GLY A 439 -26.49 -1.86 -11.20
CA GLY A 439 -27.25 -2.18 -12.42
C GLY A 439 -26.50 -3.06 -13.42
N PHE A 440 -25.22 -3.34 -13.20
CA PHE A 440 -24.42 -4.28 -13.98
C PHE A 440 -23.81 -5.35 -13.08
N TYR A 441 -23.41 -6.47 -13.66
CA TYR A 441 -22.77 -7.56 -12.92
C TYR A 441 -21.83 -8.38 -13.79
N LEU A 442 -20.88 -9.08 -13.16
CA LEU A 442 -20.08 -10.11 -13.80
C LEU A 442 -19.75 -11.22 -12.79
N ILE A 443 -20.15 -12.45 -13.10
CA ILE A 443 -19.99 -13.58 -12.16
C ILE A 443 -18.63 -14.27 -12.35
N GLU A 444 -18.20 -14.45 -13.58
CA GLU A 444 -16.93 -15.11 -13.88
C GLU A 444 -15.83 -14.08 -14.12
N PRO A 445 -14.63 -14.27 -13.53
CA PRO A 445 -13.52 -13.35 -13.74
C PRO A 445 -13.06 -13.40 -15.21
N PRO A 446 -12.93 -12.25 -15.89
CA PRO A 446 -12.58 -12.21 -17.31
C PRO A 446 -11.09 -12.48 -17.55
N PHE A 447 -10.79 -13.20 -18.64
CA PHE A 447 -9.42 -13.41 -19.15
C PHE A 447 -9.11 -12.58 -20.41
N PHE A 448 -10.14 -12.08 -21.08
CA PHE A 448 -10.08 -11.24 -22.28
C PHE A 448 -10.91 -9.97 -22.03
N PRO A 449 -10.69 -8.87 -22.77
CA PRO A 449 -11.50 -7.67 -22.63
C PRO A 449 -12.99 -8.00 -22.64
N THR A 450 -13.68 -7.69 -21.56
CA THR A 450 -15.07 -8.09 -21.29
C THR A 450 -15.73 -7.02 -20.43
N ASP A 451 -16.80 -6.44 -20.96
CA ASP A 451 -17.65 -5.49 -20.25
C ASP A 451 -18.64 -6.18 -19.31
N CYS A 452 -19.08 -5.45 -18.30
CA CYS A 452 -20.08 -5.95 -17.35
C CYS A 452 -21.44 -6.16 -18.04
N LEU A 453 -22.15 -7.23 -17.64
CA LEU A 453 -23.45 -7.56 -18.20
C LEU A 453 -24.55 -6.70 -17.57
N GLU A 454 -25.50 -6.26 -18.38
CA GLU A 454 -26.66 -5.49 -17.91
C GLU A 454 -27.60 -6.38 -17.06
N CYS A 455 -28.05 -5.85 -15.93
CA CYS A 455 -28.93 -6.56 -15.02
C CYS A 455 -30.35 -6.67 -15.58
N ASN A 456 -30.90 -7.89 -15.66
CA ASN A 456 -32.31 -8.09 -15.93
C ASN A 456 -33.15 -7.67 -14.72
N SER A 457 -33.59 -6.41 -14.73
CA SER A 457 -34.36 -5.79 -13.66
C SER A 457 -35.74 -6.41 -13.43
N VAL A 458 -36.23 -7.29 -14.30
CA VAL A 458 -37.51 -8.00 -14.06
C VAL A 458 -37.32 -9.14 -13.07
N LYS A 459 -36.20 -9.87 -13.16
CA LYS A 459 -35.98 -11.11 -12.40
C LYS A 459 -34.94 -10.98 -11.29
N ALA A 460 -34.05 -10.00 -11.39
CA ALA A 460 -32.88 -9.88 -10.51
C ALA A 460 -32.68 -8.46 -9.97
N ILE A 461 -31.93 -8.38 -8.88
CA ILE A 461 -31.42 -7.16 -8.24
C ILE A 461 -29.89 -7.26 -8.30
N CYS A 462 -29.24 -6.25 -8.88
CA CYS A 462 -27.78 -6.18 -9.00
C CYS A 462 -27.26 -4.95 -8.26
N LEU A 463 -26.44 -5.16 -7.24
CA LEU A 463 -25.84 -4.10 -6.41
C LEU A 463 -24.43 -3.72 -6.86
N GLY A 464 -24.06 -4.08 -8.10
CA GLY A 464 -22.71 -3.95 -8.65
C GLY A 464 -21.77 -5.10 -8.24
N GLY A 465 -20.68 -5.25 -8.98
CA GLY A 465 -19.73 -6.36 -8.82
C GLY A 465 -20.33 -7.73 -9.18
N ASP A 466 -20.15 -8.70 -8.29
CA ASP A 466 -20.70 -10.06 -8.37
C ASP A 466 -22.01 -10.22 -7.56
N ARG A 467 -22.47 -9.15 -6.92
CA ARG A 467 -23.63 -9.13 -6.02
C ARG A 467 -24.93 -9.03 -6.81
N ILE A 468 -25.31 -10.17 -7.38
CA ILE A 468 -26.57 -10.38 -8.06
C ILE A 468 -27.45 -11.35 -7.26
N GLY A 469 -28.73 -11.01 -7.08
CA GLY A 469 -29.69 -11.85 -6.40
C GLY A 469 -31.09 -11.78 -7.02
N PRO A 470 -31.98 -12.72 -6.69
CA PRO A 470 -33.34 -12.73 -7.23
C PRO A 470 -34.20 -11.59 -6.68
N LYS A 471 -35.16 -11.12 -7.48
CA LYS A 471 -36.28 -10.31 -7.00
C LYS A 471 -37.30 -11.15 -6.22
N PRO A 472 -38.17 -10.53 -5.41
CA PRO A 472 -39.30 -11.22 -4.79
C PRO A 472 -40.10 -12.01 -5.82
N GLY A 473 -40.48 -13.25 -5.48
CA GLY A 473 -41.14 -14.19 -6.39
C GLY A 473 -40.20 -15.00 -7.31
N PHE A 474 -38.89 -14.73 -7.29
CA PHE A 474 -37.87 -15.49 -8.01
C PHE A 474 -36.89 -16.17 -7.06
N TRP A 475 -36.22 -17.20 -7.55
CA TRP A 475 -35.20 -17.93 -6.80
C TRP A 475 -33.98 -18.23 -7.68
N ARG A 476 -32.80 -18.28 -7.08
CA ARG A 476 -31.52 -18.49 -7.77
C ARG A 476 -30.81 -19.71 -7.21
N LYS A 477 -30.42 -20.64 -8.09
CA LYS A 477 -29.76 -21.91 -7.73
C LYS A 477 -28.43 -21.71 -6.99
N SER A 478 -27.55 -20.91 -7.57
CA SER A 478 -26.22 -20.68 -7.02
C SER A 478 -25.72 -19.27 -7.32
N ASN A 479 -24.75 -18.81 -6.52
CA ASN A 479 -24.04 -17.57 -6.75
C ASN A 479 -23.21 -17.56 -8.05
N LEU A 480 -23.00 -18.74 -8.67
CA LEU A 480 -22.31 -18.90 -9.95
C LEU A 480 -23.23 -18.83 -11.18
N THR A 481 -24.55 -18.95 -11.02
CA THR A 481 -25.49 -19.03 -12.15
C THR A 481 -26.26 -17.73 -12.32
N ASN A 482 -26.47 -17.24 -13.53
CA ASN A 482 -27.34 -16.08 -13.81
C ASN A 482 -28.81 -16.45 -14.09
N ASN A 483 -29.19 -17.72 -13.90
CA ASN A 483 -30.52 -18.20 -14.20
C ASN A 483 -31.47 -18.04 -13.00
N PHE A 484 -32.56 -17.30 -13.21
CA PHE A 484 -33.60 -17.03 -12.22
C PHE A 484 -34.89 -17.75 -12.59
N GLN A 485 -35.39 -18.57 -11.66
CA GLN A 485 -36.61 -19.35 -11.85
C GLN A 485 -37.76 -18.72 -11.06
N ASN A 486 -38.98 -18.86 -11.59
CA ASN A 486 -40.20 -18.42 -10.91
C ASN A 486 -40.46 -19.33 -9.70
N CYS A 487 -40.78 -18.72 -8.56
CA CYS A 487 -41.16 -19.44 -7.36
C CYS A 487 -42.58 -20.02 -7.53
N PRO A 488 -42.82 -21.31 -7.21
CA PRO A 488 -44.15 -21.92 -7.28
C PRO A 488 -45.20 -21.18 -6.45
N LYS A 489 -44.78 -20.59 -5.32
CA LYS A 489 -45.56 -19.62 -4.54
C LYS A 489 -44.79 -18.31 -4.45
N THR A 490 -45.27 -17.28 -5.12
CA THR A 490 -44.57 -15.99 -5.23
C THR A 490 -44.25 -15.37 -3.87
N GLU A 491 -45.18 -15.46 -2.90
CA GLU A 491 -45.03 -14.94 -1.54
C GLU A 491 -44.01 -15.71 -0.68
N ALA A 492 -43.67 -16.94 -1.06
CA ALA A 492 -42.71 -17.75 -0.31
C ALA A 492 -41.25 -17.32 -0.56
N CYS A 493 -40.96 -16.81 -1.77
CA CYS A 493 -39.64 -16.32 -2.15
C CYS A 493 -39.55 -14.80 -1.95
N LEU A 494 -38.85 -14.35 -0.92
CA LEU A 494 -38.70 -12.93 -0.59
C LEU A 494 -37.62 -12.22 -1.44
N GLY A 495 -36.78 -12.99 -2.14
CA GLY A 495 -35.68 -12.46 -2.95
C GLY A 495 -34.45 -12.10 -2.11
N MET A 496 -33.54 -11.28 -2.65
CA MET A 496 -32.35 -10.81 -1.95
C MET A 496 -32.68 -9.59 -1.08
N LEU A 497 -32.65 -9.75 0.25
CA LEU A 497 -32.99 -8.71 1.23
C LEU A 497 -31.79 -8.34 2.12
N ALA A 498 -31.84 -7.13 2.71
CA ALA A 498 -30.89 -6.69 3.72
C ALA A 498 -31.32 -7.20 5.11
N PRO A 499 -30.38 -7.52 6.03
CA PRO A 499 -28.94 -7.29 5.97
C PRO A 499 -28.11 -8.41 5.35
N ASP A 500 -28.66 -9.61 5.12
CA ASP A 500 -27.88 -10.79 4.78
C ASP A 500 -27.48 -10.87 3.29
N TYR A 501 -28.20 -10.17 2.41
CA TYR A 501 -27.95 -10.08 0.95
C TYR A 501 -27.67 -11.43 0.30
N ASN A 502 -28.46 -12.45 0.67
CA ASN A 502 -28.23 -13.81 0.17
C ASN A 502 -28.41 -13.87 -1.36
N PRO A 503 -27.37 -14.24 -2.13
CA PRO A 503 -27.44 -14.28 -3.60
C PRO A 503 -28.44 -15.32 -4.12
N ARG A 504 -28.79 -16.35 -3.32
CA ARG A 504 -29.80 -17.37 -3.68
C ARG A 504 -31.25 -16.89 -3.49
N GLY A 505 -31.44 -15.85 -2.67
CA GLY A 505 -32.74 -15.38 -2.21
C GLY A 505 -33.16 -16.01 -0.88
N GLU A 506 -33.92 -15.26 -0.09
CA GLU A 506 -34.46 -15.67 1.19
C GLU A 506 -35.89 -16.21 1.05
N CYS A 507 -36.22 -17.16 1.94
CA CYS A 507 -37.55 -17.72 2.04
C CYS A 507 -38.32 -17.09 3.21
N LEU A 508 -39.64 -17.00 3.06
CA LEU A 508 -40.55 -16.65 4.14
C LEU A 508 -40.41 -17.65 5.30
N SER A 509 -40.62 -17.19 6.53
CA SER A 509 -40.26 -17.89 7.79
C SER A 509 -40.77 -19.32 7.95
N GLN A 510 -41.81 -19.75 7.23
CA GLN A 510 -42.36 -21.12 7.32
C GLN A 510 -41.86 -22.06 6.21
N TYR A 511 -41.05 -21.54 5.29
CA TYR A 511 -40.51 -22.24 4.13
C TYR A 511 -38.97 -22.27 4.17
N LEU A 512 -38.37 -23.27 3.54
CA LEU A 512 -36.93 -23.41 3.34
C LEU A 512 -36.62 -24.23 2.08
N GLY A 513 -35.34 -24.34 1.75
CA GLY A 513 -34.85 -25.18 0.66
C GLY A 513 -35.03 -24.57 -0.74
N PRO A 514 -34.73 -25.34 -1.80
CA PRO A 514 -34.84 -24.88 -3.17
C PRO A 514 -36.25 -24.40 -3.51
N LEU A 515 -36.35 -23.24 -4.19
CA LEU A 515 -37.63 -22.59 -4.54
C LEU A 515 -38.56 -22.32 -3.34
N CYS A 516 -38.04 -22.34 -2.10
CA CYS A 516 -38.84 -22.20 -0.88
C CYS A 516 -40.01 -23.18 -0.80
N SER A 517 -39.80 -24.41 -1.26
CA SER A 517 -40.85 -25.43 -1.43
C SER A 517 -40.95 -26.45 -0.28
N VAL A 518 -40.01 -26.40 0.67
CA VAL A 518 -39.95 -27.31 1.82
C VAL A 518 -40.47 -26.58 3.06
N CYS A 519 -41.26 -27.26 3.88
CA CYS A 519 -41.74 -26.69 5.14
C CYS A 519 -40.65 -26.70 6.20
N MET A 520 -40.58 -25.61 6.98
CA MET A 520 -39.72 -25.51 8.16
C MET A 520 -40.11 -26.56 9.22
N PRO A 521 -39.17 -27.08 10.04
CA PRO A 521 -39.52 -28.01 11.10
C PRO A 521 -40.62 -27.44 12.01
N GLY A 522 -41.61 -28.27 12.33
CA GLY A 522 -42.84 -27.83 13.03
C GLY A 522 -43.97 -27.34 12.12
N TYR A 523 -43.77 -27.35 10.79
CA TYR A 523 -44.80 -27.12 9.79
C TYR A 523 -44.95 -28.34 8.86
N GLN A 524 -46.18 -28.60 8.41
CA GLN A 524 -46.53 -29.65 7.47
C GLN A 524 -47.19 -29.08 6.21
N LYS A 525 -47.07 -29.80 5.10
CA LYS A 525 -47.77 -29.43 3.86
C LYS A 525 -49.29 -29.60 4.04
N ASN A 526 -50.05 -28.59 3.67
CA ASN A 526 -51.51 -28.56 3.60
C ASN A 526 -51.90 -28.31 2.13
N GLY A 527 -52.39 -29.33 1.44
CA GLY A 527 -52.54 -29.30 -0.02
C GLY A 527 -51.18 -29.48 -0.74
N GLU A 528 -51.03 -28.89 -1.93
CA GLU A 528 -49.86 -29.12 -2.78
C GLU A 528 -48.58 -28.34 -2.35
N ILE A 529 -48.71 -27.08 -1.89
CA ILE A 529 -47.55 -26.18 -1.68
C ILE A 529 -47.61 -25.41 -0.33
N GLU A 530 -48.76 -25.33 0.34
CA GLU A 530 -48.88 -24.50 1.54
C GLU A 530 -48.33 -25.20 2.79
N CYS A 531 -47.59 -24.47 3.64
CA CYS A 531 -47.09 -25.00 4.91
C CYS A 531 -47.95 -24.48 6.05
N SER A 532 -48.53 -25.39 6.83
CA SER A 532 -49.36 -25.12 8.01
C SER A 532 -48.68 -25.61 9.27
N ARG A 533 -48.93 -24.98 10.42
CA ARG A 533 -48.29 -25.36 11.69
C ARG A 533 -48.76 -26.75 12.14
N CYS A 534 -47.81 -27.58 12.58
CA CYS A 534 -48.11 -28.89 13.14
C CYS A 534 -48.98 -28.75 14.41
N PRO A 535 -50.00 -29.61 14.58
CA PRO A 535 -50.77 -29.65 15.82
C PRO A 535 -49.89 -30.16 16.98
N GLU A 536 -50.23 -29.74 18.21
CA GLU A 536 -49.54 -30.19 19.42
C GLU A 536 -49.58 -31.73 19.56
N LEU A 537 -48.48 -32.31 20.07
CA LEU A 537 -48.26 -33.75 20.10
C LEU A 537 -49.42 -34.52 20.76
N TYR A 538 -49.96 -33.99 21.87
CA TYR A 538 -51.08 -34.61 22.58
C TYR A 538 -52.38 -34.63 21.75
N LEU A 539 -52.70 -33.52 21.07
CA LEU A 539 -53.87 -33.45 20.20
C LEU A 539 -53.75 -34.42 19.02
N ASN A 540 -52.55 -34.55 18.45
CA ASN A 540 -52.30 -35.47 17.35
C ASN A 540 -52.43 -36.94 17.81
N ILE A 541 -51.87 -37.29 18.98
CA ILE A 541 -52.01 -38.64 19.57
C ILE A 541 -53.48 -38.97 19.84
N MET A 542 -54.23 -38.06 20.47
CA MET A 542 -55.66 -38.27 20.74
C MET A 542 -56.47 -38.42 19.44
N ARG A 543 -56.14 -37.64 18.40
CA ARG A 543 -56.76 -37.76 17.08
C ARG A 543 -56.48 -39.13 16.46
N ILE A 544 -55.24 -39.61 16.48
CA ILE A 544 -54.84 -40.93 15.97
C ILE A 544 -55.60 -42.04 16.69
N ILE A 545 -55.65 -42.01 18.02
CA ILE A 545 -56.38 -43.01 18.82
C ILE A 545 -57.87 -43.02 18.47
N ALA A 546 -58.50 -41.85 18.35
CA ALA A 546 -59.91 -41.73 17.97
C ALA A 546 -60.19 -42.30 16.56
N ILE A 547 -59.29 -42.08 15.61
CA ILE A 547 -59.42 -42.62 14.25
C ILE A 547 -59.24 -44.13 14.23
N VAL A 548 -58.21 -44.66 14.88
CA VAL A 548 -57.93 -46.10 14.91
C VAL A 548 -59.08 -46.84 15.59
N THR A 549 -59.61 -46.32 16.69
CA THR A 549 -60.78 -46.90 17.37
C THR A 549 -62.03 -46.85 16.51
N PHE A 550 -62.29 -45.75 15.80
CA PHE A 550 -63.39 -45.65 14.84
C PHE A 550 -63.25 -46.61 13.66
N LEU A 551 -62.03 -46.76 13.10
CA LEU A 551 -61.75 -47.70 12.00
C LEU A 551 -61.99 -49.15 12.43
N VAL A 552 -61.52 -49.54 13.61
CA VAL A 552 -61.74 -50.89 14.15
C VAL A 552 -63.24 -51.13 14.39
N PHE A 553 -63.97 -50.15 14.94
CA PHE A 553 -65.42 -50.23 15.09
C PHE A 553 -66.14 -50.39 13.75
N MET A 554 -65.80 -49.58 12.75
CA MET A 554 -66.37 -49.64 11.40
C MET A 554 -66.09 -50.99 10.72
N ILE A 555 -64.84 -51.49 10.79
CA ILE A 555 -64.49 -52.80 10.23
C ILE A 555 -65.28 -53.91 10.93
N THR A 556 -65.39 -53.86 12.27
CA THR A 556 -66.17 -54.85 13.04
C THR A 556 -67.66 -54.83 12.66
N MET A 557 -68.23 -53.63 12.48
CA MET A 557 -69.61 -53.45 12.01
C MET A 557 -69.80 -53.95 10.57
N MET A 558 -68.86 -53.66 9.67
CA MET A 558 -68.91 -54.15 8.29
C MET A 558 -68.76 -55.67 8.22
N VAL A 559 -67.87 -56.28 9.00
CA VAL A 559 -67.72 -57.74 9.10
C VAL A 559 -68.99 -58.38 9.65
N ARG A 560 -69.56 -57.83 10.72
CA ARG A 560 -70.84 -58.27 11.29
C ARG A 560 -71.99 -58.14 10.28
N SER A 561 -72.04 -57.03 9.54
CA SER A 561 -73.05 -56.77 8.52
C SER A 561 -72.92 -57.75 7.37
N ASN A 562 -71.70 -58.01 6.87
CA ASN A 562 -71.45 -58.96 5.79
C ASN A 562 -71.83 -60.39 6.18
N TYR A 563 -71.54 -60.82 7.42
CA TYR A 563 -71.93 -62.14 7.92
C TYR A 563 -73.46 -62.28 8.04
N ASN A 564 -74.14 -61.31 8.65
CA ASN A 564 -75.61 -61.33 8.76
C ASN A 564 -76.31 -61.26 7.40
N SER A 565 -75.65 -60.66 6.39
CA SER A 565 -76.14 -60.61 5.01
C SER A 565 -76.03 -61.95 4.27
N ALA A 566 -75.19 -62.89 4.73
CA ALA A 566 -75.11 -64.23 4.14
C ALA A 566 -76.37 -65.07 4.45
N ASN A 567 -77.02 -64.84 5.61
CA ASN A 567 -78.25 -65.52 6.01
C ASN A 567 -79.55 -64.78 5.64
N THR A 568 -79.48 -63.51 5.27
CA THR A 568 -80.65 -62.73 4.82
C THR A 568 -80.27 -61.94 3.58
N LYS A 569 -80.86 -62.25 2.40
CA LYS A 569 -80.57 -61.62 1.09
C LYS A 569 -80.86 -60.10 1.08
N LYS A 570 -80.08 -59.31 1.81
CA LYS A 570 -80.22 -57.85 1.89
C LYS A 570 -79.41 -57.20 0.77
N ILE A 571 -80.13 -56.77 -0.26
CA ILE A 571 -79.60 -56.20 -1.51
C ILE A 571 -78.80 -54.90 -1.26
N HIS A 572 -79.11 -54.13 -0.22
CA HIS A 572 -78.46 -52.84 0.08
C HIS A 572 -76.93 -52.92 0.27
N SER A 573 -76.41 -54.00 0.87
CA SER A 573 -74.96 -54.16 1.05
C SER A 573 -74.22 -54.34 -0.27
N VAL A 574 -74.90 -54.85 -1.31
CA VAL A 574 -74.31 -55.05 -2.65
C VAL A 574 -74.26 -53.72 -3.39
N TYR A 575 -75.35 -52.94 -3.39
CA TYR A 575 -75.37 -51.61 -4.02
C TYR A 575 -74.32 -50.66 -3.41
N PHE A 576 -74.16 -50.68 -2.08
CA PHE A 576 -73.16 -49.85 -1.42
C PHE A 576 -71.72 -50.22 -1.82
N LYS A 577 -71.41 -51.50 -2.03
CA LYS A 577 -70.09 -51.95 -2.51
C LYS A 577 -69.80 -51.50 -3.94
N ILE A 578 -70.79 -51.61 -4.83
CA ILE A 578 -70.66 -51.14 -6.23
C ILE A 578 -70.46 -49.62 -6.25
N PHE A 579 -71.23 -48.88 -5.46
CA PHE A 579 -71.12 -47.44 -5.34
C PHE A 579 -69.75 -47.01 -4.77
N MET A 580 -69.28 -47.64 -3.69
CA MET A 580 -67.96 -47.38 -3.14
C MET A 580 -66.84 -47.69 -4.13
N ASN A 581 -66.94 -48.79 -4.88
CA ASN A 581 -65.97 -49.11 -5.91
C ASN A 581 -65.95 -48.06 -7.05
N HIS A 582 -67.11 -47.53 -7.45
CA HIS A 582 -67.21 -46.43 -8.42
C HIS A 582 -66.51 -45.16 -7.92
N LEU A 583 -66.75 -44.77 -6.65
CA LEU A 583 -66.09 -43.62 -6.05
C LEU A 583 -64.56 -43.80 -5.95
N GLN A 584 -64.11 -45.01 -5.58
CA GLN A 584 -62.68 -45.32 -5.52
C GLN A 584 -62.00 -45.22 -6.90
N LEU A 585 -62.67 -45.67 -7.97
CA LEU A 585 -62.17 -45.55 -9.33
C LEU A 585 -62.07 -44.08 -9.77
N LEU A 586 -63.08 -43.26 -9.46
CA LEU A 586 -63.09 -41.83 -9.79
C LEU A 586 -61.94 -41.08 -9.11
N VAL A 587 -61.68 -41.36 -7.82
CA VAL A 587 -60.55 -40.76 -7.09
C VAL A 587 -59.21 -41.15 -7.73
N LEU A 588 -59.05 -42.41 -8.14
CA LEU A 588 -57.85 -42.86 -8.84
C LEU A 588 -57.64 -42.13 -10.18
N CYS A 589 -58.71 -41.96 -10.96
CA CYS A 589 -58.66 -41.24 -12.23
C CYS A 589 -58.29 -39.76 -12.06
N SER A 590 -58.73 -39.11 -10.96
CA SER A 590 -58.42 -37.70 -10.67
C SER A 590 -56.94 -37.42 -10.43
N GLN A 591 -56.15 -38.43 -10.06
CA GLN A 591 -54.73 -38.28 -9.72
C GLN A 591 -53.82 -38.24 -10.96
N PHE A 592 -54.31 -38.67 -12.13
CA PHE A 592 -53.53 -38.57 -13.34
C PHE A 592 -53.54 -37.14 -13.87
N ASP A 593 -52.34 -36.56 -13.93
CA ASP A 593 -52.08 -35.19 -14.37
C ASP A 593 -52.15 -35.06 -15.90
N PHE A 594 -53.33 -35.32 -16.46
CA PHE A 594 -53.64 -34.99 -17.85
C PHE A 594 -54.22 -33.58 -17.94
N GLN A 595 -54.10 -32.97 -19.12
CA GLN A 595 -54.71 -31.67 -19.42
C GLN A 595 -56.23 -31.81 -19.60
N TRP A 596 -56.92 -32.18 -18.52
CA TRP A 596 -58.37 -32.31 -18.50
C TRP A 596 -59.04 -30.94 -18.70
N PRO A 597 -60.08 -30.86 -19.55
CA PRO A 597 -60.93 -29.68 -19.62
C PRO A 597 -61.54 -29.33 -18.25
N SER A 598 -61.82 -28.04 -18.02
CA SER A 598 -62.27 -27.52 -16.72
C SER A 598 -63.55 -28.19 -16.19
N TYR A 599 -64.46 -28.62 -17.07
CA TYR A 599 -65.67 -29.36 -16.67
C TYR A 599 -65.38 -30.78 -16.17
N VAL A 600 -64.34 -31.45 -16.71
CA VAL A 600 -63.92 -32.79 -16.25
C VAL A 600 -63.21 -32.68 -14.91
N LYS A 601 -62.38 -31.65 -14.71
CA LYS A 601 -61.77 -31.37 -13.40
C LYS A 601 -62.83 -31.14 -12.32
N ALA A 602 -63.83 -30.29 -12.60
CA ALA A 602 -64.93 -30.05 -11.65
C ALA A 602 -65.73 -31.33 -11.32
N PHE A 603 -65.91 -32.23 -12.29
CA PHE A 603 -66.52 -33.54 -12.06
C PHE A 603 -65.66 -34.45 -11.19
N PHE A 604 -64.34 -34.47 -11.42
CA PHE A 604 -63.38 -35.20 -10.59
C PHE A 604 -63.14 -34.57 -9.20
N ASP A 605 -63.46 -33.30 -9.02
CA ASP A 605 -63.40 -32.61 -7.72
C ASP A 605 -64.64 -32.86 -6.85
N SER A 606 -65.74 -33.36 -7.43
CA SER A 606 -66.99 -33.67 -6.70
C SER A 606 -66.82 -34.75 -5.60
N PRO A 607 -65.98 -35.80 -5.76
CA PRO A 607 -65.64 -36.76 -4.71
C PRO A 607 -64.52 -36.30 -3.75
N SER A 608 -63.97 -35.08 -3.90
CA SER A 608 -62.80 -34.62 -3.15
C SER A 608 -62.89 -34.70 -1.61
N PRO A 609 -64.07 -34.61 -0.94
CA PRO A 609 -64.14 -34.84 0.52
C PRO A 609 -63.74 -36.26 0.92
N ILE A 610 -63.98 -37.24 0.07
CA ILE A 610 -63.68 -38.67 0.32
C ILE A 610 -62.19 -38.94 0.10
N ALA A 611 -61.56 -38.27 -0.88
CA ALA A 611 -60.13 -38.35 -1.14
C ALA A 611 -59.28 -37.57 -0.11
N SER A 612 -59.67 -36.33 0.19
CA SER A 612 -58.98 -35.43 1.14
C SER A 612 -59.06 -35.90 2.60
N SER A 613 -60.10 -36.67 2.95
CA SER A 613 -60.17 -37.35 4.24
C SER A 613 -58.93 -38.23 4.46
N SER A 614 -58.45 -38.96 3.44
CA SER A 614 -57.28 -39.83 3.63
C SER A 614 -55.96 -39.08 3.87
N GLU A 615 -55.83 -37.84 3.38
CA GLU A 615 -54.61 -37.02 3.50
C GLU A 615 -54.56 -36.20 4.80
N GLN A 616 -55.71 -35.76 5.33
CA GLN A 616 -55.79 -34.93 6.54
C GLN A 616 -55.95 -35.71 7.85
N ILE A 617 -56.20 -37.02 7.78
CA ILE A 617 -56.56 -37.83 8.95
C ILE A 617 -55.33 -38.14 9.83
N VAL A 618 -54.10 -38.17 9.29
CA VAL A 618 -52.89 -38.35 10.13
C VAL A 618 -51.72 -37.45 9.70
N SER A 619 -51.36 -36.49 10.55
CA SER A 619 -50.15 -35.67 10.46
C SER A 619 -48.89 -36.48 10.82
N ILE A 620 -48.64 -37.58 10.09
CA ILE A 620 -47.48 -38.46 10.28
C ILE A 620 -46.18 -37.68 10.06
N ASP A 621 -46.19 -36.73 9.11
CA ASP A 621 -45.03 -35.92 8.75
C ASP A 621 -44.49 -35.16 9.97
N CYS A 622 -45.38 -34.64 10.84
CA CYS A 622 -45.01 -33.97 12.09
C CYS A 622 -44.43 -34.90 13.16
N PHE A 623 -44.70 -36.20 13.09
CA PHE A 623 -44.18 -37.19 14.04
C PHE A 623 -42.84 -37.78 13.58
N ILE A 624 -42.65 -37.91 12.26
CA ILE A 624 -41.45 -38.49 11.64
C ILE A 624 -40.35 -37.43 11.48
N ASP A 625 -40.69 -36.15 11.33
CA ASP A 625 -39.70 -35.08 11.21
C ASP A 625 -38.95 -34.87 12.53
N ARG A 626 -37.68 -35.30 12.55
CA ARG A 626 -36.75 -35.16 13.68
C ARG A 626 -35.78 -33.99 13.51
N ARG A 627 -36.02 -33.08 12.57
CA ARG A 627 -35.16 -31.90 12.36
C ARG A 627 -35.38 -30.92 13.53
N GLU A 628 -34.31 -30.53 14.21
CA GLU A 628 -34.37 -29.49 15.23
C GLU A 628 -34.28 -28.11 14.57
N SER A 629 -35.18 -27.20 14.95
CA SER A 629 -35.25 -25.82 14.41
C SER A 629 -33.92 -25.06 14.48
N ASN A 630 -33.08 -25.36 15.48
CA ASN A 630 -31.84 -24.63 15.75
C ASN A 630 -30.64 -25.12 14.92
N THR A 631 -30.75 -26.26 14.25
CA THR A 631 -29.66 -26.90 13.50
C THR A 631 -29.82 -26.82 11.97
N VAL A 632 -30.93 -26.26 11.49
CA VAL A 632 -31.21 -26.17 10.05
C VAL A 632 -30.69 -24.85 9.50
N ASP A 633 -29.54 -24.90 8.82
CA ASP A 633 -29.06 -23.78 8.00
C ASP A 633 -30.03 -23.61 6.82
N ARG A 634 -30.69 -22.45 6.74
CA ARG A 634 -31.63 -22.12 5.65
C ARG A 634 -30.93 -22.04 4.28
N ASN A 635 -29.60 -21.85 4.27
CA ASN A 635 -28.81 -21.52 3.08
C ASN A 635 -27.96 -22.70 2.56
N GLN A 636 -27.70 -23.71 3.40
CA GLN A 636 -27.00 -24.96 3.04
C GLN A 636 -27.85 -26.16 3.44
N ILE A 637 -28.73 -26.59 2.54
CA ILE A 637 -29.51 -27.80 2.74
C ILE A 637 -29.05 -28.83 1.72
N ASN A 638 -28.35 -29.86 2.19
CA ASN A 638 -28.28 -31.17 1.52
C ASN A 638 -29.67 -31.81 1.64
N ALA A 639 -30.63 -31.29 0.86
CA ALA A 639 -32.04 -31.69 0.92
C ALA A 639 -32.23 -33.16 0.48
N ASP A 640 -31.24 -33.69 -0.22
CA ASP A 640 -31.30 -34.96 -0.94
C ASP A 640 -31.31 -36.23 -0.06
N LEU A 641 -31.12 -36.17 1.26
CA LEU A 641 -31.09 -37.38 2.09
C LEU A 641 -32.20 -37.44 3.16
N GLN A 642 -32.65 -36.31 3.68
CA GLN A 642 -33.61 -36.28 4.79
C GLN A 642 -35.08 -36.27 4.33
N GLU A 643 -35.42 -35.60 3.23
CA GLU A 643 -36.79 -35.66 2.68
C GLU A 643 -37.14 -37.05 2.15
N TRP A 644 -36.20 -37.68 1.44
CA TRP A 644 -36.34 -39.07 1.00
C TRP A 644 -36.65 -40.01 2.16
N ARG A 645 -36.00 -39.81 3.32
CA ARG A 645 -36.26 -40.62 4.52
C ARG A 645 -37.69 -40.44 5.03
N ILE A 646 -38.24 -39.23 5.02
CA ILE A 646 -39.61 -38.96 5.54
C ILE A 646 -40.66 -39.55 4.58
N ILE A 647 -40.50 -39.34 3.26
CA ILE A 647 -41.45 -39.84 2.27
C ILE A 647 -41.46 -41.38 2.22
N TYR A 648 -40.29 -42.02 2.18
CA TYR A 648 -40.22 -43.49 2.17
C TYR A 648 -40.72 -44.11 3.47
N SER A 649 -40.38 -43.54 4.63
CA SER A 649 -40.86 -44.07 5.92
C SER A 649 -42.38 -43.96 6.06
N LYS A 650 -43.01 -42.90 5.54
CA LYS A 650 -44.47 -42.76 5.48
C LYS A 650 -45.12 -43.87 4.65
N ILE A 651 -44.56 -44.19 3.49
CA ILE A 651 -45.08 -45.25 2.59
C ILE A 651 -44.87 -46.64 3.20
N THR A 652 -43.70 -46.90 3.80
CA THR A 652 -43.44 -48.17 4.50
C THR A 652 -44.43 -48.38 5.64
N PHE A 653 -44.70 -47.33 6.43
CA PHE A 653 -45.68 -47.39 7.50
C PHE A 653 -47.10 -47.68 6.95
N LEU A 654 -47.54 -46.94 5.93
CA LEU A 654 -48.87 -47.12 5.34
C LEU A 654 -49.05 -48.50 4.68
N SER A 655 -47.99 -49.04 4.08
CA SER A 655 -47.99 -50.37 3.45
C SER A 655 -48.08 -51.52 4.47
N LEU A 656 -47.52 -51.34 5.67
CA LEU A 656 -47.56 -52.34 6.75
C LEU A 656 -48.85 -52.27 7.59
N LEU A 657 -49.56 -51.14 7.57
CA LEU A 657 -50.76 -50.90 8.36
C LEU A 657 -51.90 -51.93 8.10
N PRO A 658 -52.22 -52.34 6.85
CA PRO A 658 -53.26 -53.35 6.59
C PRO A 658 -52.90 -54.72 7.18
N ILE A 659 -51.62 -55.10 7.16
CA ILE A 659 -51.11 -56.36 7.73
C ILE A 659 -51.26 -56.31 9.25
N TYR A 660 -50.87 -55.19 9.87
CA TYR A 660 -51.04 -54.98 11.31
C TYR A 660 -52.51 -55.06 11.72
N CYS A 661 -53.41 -54.38 11.00
CA CYS A 661 -54.85 -54.44 11.26
C CYS A 661 -55.39 -55.87 11.09
N ALA A 662 -54.98 -56.60 10.05
CA ALA A 662 -55.39 -57.98 9.82
C ALA A 662 -54.97 -58.91 10.97
N ILE A 663 -53.74 -58.81 11.47
CA ILE A 663 -53.24 -59.63 12.59
C ILE A 663 -54.02 -59.34 13.88
N ASN A 664 -54.21 -58.05 14.22
CA ASN A 664 -54.92 -57.68 15.45
C ASN A 664 -56.38 -58.08 15.41
N ILE A 665 -57.07 -57.86 14.29
CA ILE A 665 -58.47 -58.24 14.15
C ILE A 665 -58.62 -59.76 14.11
N ALA A 666 -57.70 -60.50 13.48
CA ALA A 666 -57.69 -61.96 13.52
C ALA A 666 -57.48 -62.51 14.95
N ALA A 667 -56.60 -61.90 15.74
CA ALA A 667 -56.41 -62.26 17.14
C ALA A 667 -57.68 -62.02 17.98
N VAL A 668 -58.34 -60.88 17.79
CA VAL A 668 -59.62 -60.57 18.47
C VAL A 668 -60.72 -61.52 18.03
N LEU A 669 -60.84 -61.82 16.73
CA LEU A 669 -61.80 -62.78 16.18
C LEU A 669 -61.54 -64.20 16.70
N TYR A 670 -60.28 -64.62 16.81
CA TYR A 670 -59.89 -65.91 17.36
C TYR A 670 -60.35 -66.05 18.82
N VAL A 671 -60.08 -65.04 19.65
CA VAL A 671 -60.51 -65.02 21.06
C VAL A 671 -62.05 -65.03 21.15
N TYR A 672 -62.74 -64.23 20.33
CA TYR A 672 -64.20 -64.16 20.31
C TYR A 672 -64.86 -65.47 19.85
N LEU A 673 -64.35 -66.11 18.79
CA LEU A 673 -64.89 -67.37 18.26
C LEU A 673 -64.60 -68.56 19.18
N LYS A 674 -63.45 -68.53 19.88
CA LYS A 674 -63.14 -69.48 20.97
C LYS A 674 -64.09 -69.31 22.15
N TYR A 675 -64.43 -68.08 22.54
CA TYR A 675 -65.40 -67.82 23.60
C TYR A 675 -66.81 -68.32 23.25
N LYS A 676 -67.20 -68.30 21.96
CA LYS A 676 -68.53 -68.74 21.50
C LYS A 676 -68.62 -70.20 21.02
N ASN A 677 -67.55 -71.00 21.12
CA ASN A 677 -67.50 -72.38 20.62
C ASN A 677 -67.88 -72.55 19.12
N LEU A 678 -67.58 -71.55 18.27
CA LEU A 678 -67.89 -71.53 16.83
C LEU A 678 -66.61 -71.61 15.96
N TYR A 679 -65.64 -72.43 16.38
CA TYR A 679 -64.29 -72.44 15.79
C TYR A 679 -64.27 -72.84 14.30
N GLY A 680 -65.23 -73.66 13.86
CA GLY A 680 -65.31 -74.14 12.47
C GLY A 680 -65.57 -73.05 11.43
N GLU A 681 -66.04 -71.86 11.82
CA GLU A 681 -66.31 -70.75 10.90
C GLU A 681 -65.14 -69.75 10.78
N PHE A 682 -64.04 -69.96 11.50
CA PHE A 682 -62.91 -69.02 11.58
C PHE A 682 -62.35 -68.64 10.21
N GLU A 683 -62.17 -69.61 9.31
CA GLU A 683 -61.63 -69.38 7.97
C GLU A 683 -62.51 -68.44 7.15
N SER A 684 -63.83 -68.61 7.23
CA SER A 684 -64.80 -67.77 6.50
C SER A 684 -64.82 -66.34 7.04
N PHE A 685 -64.75 -66.15 8.37
CA PHE A 685 -64.64 -64.83 8.99
C PHE A 685 -63.32 -64.14 8.69
N PHE A 686 -62.21 -64.89 8.72
CA PHE A 686 -60.88 -64.39 8.42
C PHE A 686 -60.79 -63.93 6.96
N MET A 687 -61.26 -64.74 6.01
CA MET A 687 -61.28 -64.37 4.59
C MET A 687 -62.17 -63.16 4.31
N SER A 688 -63.37 -63.11 4.90
CA SER A 688 -64.28 -61.95 4.74
C SER A 688 -63.67 -60.66 5.31
N THR A 689 -62.98 -60.75 6.45
CA THR A 689 -62.35 -59.60 7.12
C THR A 689 -61.16 -59.06 6.31
N ASN A 690 -60.30 -59.93 5.79
CA ASN A 690 -59.16 -59.52 4.97
C ASN A 690 -59.62 -58.81 3.69
N VAL A 691 -60.67 -59.30 3.02
CA VAL A 691 -61.22 -58.65 1.82
C VAL A 691 -61.70 -57.22 2.15
N VAL A 692 -62.37 -57.01 3.29
CA VAL A 692 -62.83 -55.67 3.71
C VAL A 692 -61.65 -54.76 4.04
N ILE A 693 -60.61 -55.26 4.73
CA ILE A 693 -59.42 -54.49 5.07
C ILE A 693 -58.69 -54.04 3.79
N PHE A 694 -58.42 -54.96 2.86
CA PHE A 694 -57.76 -54.59 1.60
C PHE A 694 -58.61 -53.62 0.77
N PHE A 695 -59.93 -53.78 0.75
CA PHE A 695 -60.83 -52.87 0.05
C PHE A 695 -60.80 -51.43 0.61
N LEU A 696 -60.62 -51.27 1.93
CA LEU A 696 -60.56 -49.95 2.58
C LEU A 696 -59.21 -49.26 2.39
N PHE A 697 -58.09 -49.99 2.48
CA PHE A 697 -56.75 -49.41 2.41
C PHE A 697 -56.20 -49.26 0.98
N HIS A 698 -56.66 -50.07 0.03
CA HIS A 698 -56.15 -50.06 -1.35
C HIS A 698 -56.17 -48.68 -2.04
N PRO A 699 -57.27 -47.89 -2.01
CA PRO A 699 -57.31 -46.59 -2.68
C PRO A 699 -56.25 -45.62 -2.16
N THR A 700 -56.07 -45.57 -0.84
CA THR A 700 -55.11 -44.67 -0.19
C THR A 700 -53.67 -45.08 -0.50
N ILE A 701 -53.34 -46.37 -0.46
CA ILE A 701 -51.98 -46.84 -0.81
C ILE A 701 -51.67 -46.52 -2.27
N THR A 702 -52.60 -46.80 -3.19
CA THR A 702 -52.42 -46.52 -4.62
C THR A 702 -52.26 -45.02 -4.89
N GLN A 703 -52.99 -44.15 -4.18
CA GLN A 703 -52.85 -42.70 -4.25
C GLN A 703 -51.44 -42.22 -3.88
N TYR A 704 -50.91 -42.66 -2.74
CA TYR A 704 -49.56 -42.29 -2.31
C TYR A 704 -48.48 -42.81 -3.27
N MET A 705 -48.67 -44.02 -3.82
CA MET A 705 -47.75 -44.59 -4.81
C MET A 705 -47.76 -43.81 -6.13
N ILE A 706 -48.91 -43.32 -6.61
CA ILE A 706 -48.99 -42.50 -7.83
C ILE A 706 -48.42 -41.09 -7.60
N ASN A 707 -48.70 -40.48 -6.45
CA ASN A 707 -48.17 -39.15 -6.10
C ASN A 707 -46.64 -39.11 -6.02
N MET A 708 -46.00 -40.22 -5.64
CA MET A 708 -44.53 -40.38 -5.70
C MET A 708 -43.98 -40.18 -7.11
N PHE A 709 -44.58 -40.82 -8.12
CA PHE A 709 -44.12 -40.67 -9.50
C PHE A 709 -44.30 -39.24 -10.03
N LYS A 710 -45.29 -38.48 -9.52
CA LYS A 710 -45.47 -37.05 -9.84
C LYS A 710 -44.36 -36.20 -9.22
N GLN A 711 -44.03 -36.44 -7.95
CA GLN A 711 -42.94 -35.73 -7.25
C GLN A 711 -41.57 -36.07 -7.85
N GLU A 712 -41.36 -37.33 -8.24
CA GLU A 712 -40.12 -37.79 -8.88
C GLU A 712 -39.89 -37.10 -10.24
N LYS A 713 -40.93 -36.78 -11.03
CA LYS A 713 -40.79 -36.00 -12.29
C LYS A 713 -40.36 -34.55 -12.06
N ILE A 714 -40.92 -33.90 -11.03
CA ILE A 714 -40.49 -32.55 -10.61
C ILE A 714 -39.03 -32.61 -10.16
N PHE A 715 -38.66 -33.68 -9.46
CA PHE A 715 -37.31 -33.92 -8.95
C PHE A 715 -36.32 -34.36 -10.04
N HIS A 716 -36.74 -35.08 -11.08
CA HIS A 716 -35.85 -35.49 -12.17
C HIS A 716 -35.51 -34.31 -13.09
N ASN A 717 -36.44 -33.36 -13.25
CA ASN A 717 -36.12 -32.04 -13.77
C ASN A 717 -35.13 -31.29 -12.85
N GLN A 718 -35.20 -31.47 -11.52
CA GLN A 718 -34.22 -30.93 -10.58
C GLN A 718 -32.83 -31.62 -10.63
N ILE A 719 -32.76 -32.94 -10.92
CA ILE A 719 -31.51 -33.72 -11.04
C ILE A 719 -30.85 -33.57 -12.42
N GLN A 720 -31.59 -33.50 -13.53
CA GLN A 720 -30.98 -33.19 -14.83
C GLN A 720 -30.39 -31.76 -14.84
N LEU A 721 -31.01 -30.84 -14.10
CA LEU A 721 -30.48 -29.51 -13.85
C LEU A 721 -29.35 -29.49 -12.80
N SER A 722 -28.98 -30.61 -12.16
CA SER A 722 -27.85 -30.70 -11.21
C SER A 722 -26.56 -31.26 -11.82
N LYS A 723 -26.63 -31.84 -13.03
CA LYS A 723 -25.47 -32.34 -13.81
C LYS A 723 -25.06 -31.44 -14.99
N LEU A 724 -25.71 -30.28 -15.14
CA LEU A 724 -25.30 -29.12 -15.95
C LEU A 724 -25.15 -27.93 -15.01
#